data_AF-A0A7X7TYM8-F1
#
_entry.id   AF-A0A7X7TYM8-F1
#
_cell.length_a   1.000
_cell.length_b   1.000
_cell.length_c   1.000
_cell.angle_alpha   90.00
_cell.angle_beta   90.00
_cell.angle_gamma   90.00
#
_symmetry.space_group_name_H-M   'P 1'
#
loop_
_entity.id
_entity.type
_entity.pdbx_description
1 polymer ?
#
loop_
_entity_poly.entity_id
_entity_poly.type
_entity_poly.pdbx_seq_one_letter_code
_entity_poly.pdbx_strand_id
1 'polypeptide(L)'
;MDKALADLIRISNTAGKDPSLVLGGGGNTSVKTEDGRHMYIKASGTALKDMNEQRGWRRLRIEPVLAIIRDKSLNKLDAIARENNVVSRLLESCDDGLANGARPSVESHLHALLKSHVIHLHPLVVSAYVNARNGRKELAKAFAGEKYPPLWVPYADPGYMLAKKIASLVEDYVQEHGEKPQILFLEKHGVFVTADSAGGALRLVTKVIEACKSRIKTPRVPRIKTPPADEIASAKLMIRKAVFEVTGQYVPVSYFPPSENMAAFMAHKDAKALLDAPALHPEELVFSNGPALWIEDPDSEKIARKLRVRIDHTQKTPYAFVVKGFGLFIAADKSLVPLASEMADGSVNVRMNAHRFGGVLGLSKREQEFINNWESEAFRKKMVGGEGKGELNNRIAIVTGAGSGLGRSLAIGLARAGAMVGLADVDVAGAQETAAMILKERPKNQVKAIRCDVTSEQSVRGAFDELLGEWGGLDILVNAAGIAPPFALVDMPADKWRLALEVNLTGYFLMAREAARTMIAQGMGGCVINLSSKSGLDASKNNTAYNATKAGELHMARGWALELGQYGIRVNSIAPGNVFEGSKIWNPEYIKVCAKKNGIKPEEVIPFYVNKTALRREIKGQDIADAAVFLCSDRARTITGQTLVADSGQVMVR
;
A
#
# COMPACT_ATOMS: atom_id res chain seq x y z
N MET A 1 -6.87 -2.64 -37.60
CA MET A 1 -5.81 -2.89 -36.59
C MET A 1 -4.69 -3.66 -37.27
N ASP A 2 -3.42 -3.26 -37.06
CA ASP A 2 -2.25 -4.01 -37.54
C ASP A 2 -2.29 -5.44 -36.96
N LYS A 3 -2.07 -6.46 -37.81
CA LYS A 3 -2.08 -7.87 -37.41
C LYS A 3 -1.07 -8.15 -36.29
N ALA A 4 0.12 -7.56 -36.33
CA ALA A 4 1.14 -7.75 -35.31
C ALA A 4 0.69 -7.18 -33.95
N LEU A 5 0.01 -6.04 -33.96
CA LEU A 5 -0.58 -5.47 -32.74
C LEU A 5 -1.72 -6.34 -32.20
N ALA A 6 -2.59 -6.86 -33.08
CA ALA A 6 -3.66 -7.77 -32.69
C ALA A 6 -3.11 -9.04 -32.03
N ASP A 7 -2.08 -9.63 -32.63
CA ASP A 7 -1.39 -10.82 -32.09
C ASP A 7 -0.71 -10.51 -30.77
N LEU A 8 -0.09 -9.34 -30.61
CA LEU A 8 0.50 -8.89 -29.34
C LEU A 8 -0.57 -8.84 -28.24
N ILE A 9 -1.68 -8.13 -28.48
CA ILE A 9 -2.79 -8.01 -27.52
C ILE A 9 -3.33 -9.39 -27.15
N ARG A 10 -3.48 -10.27 -28.13
CA ARG A 10 -3.94 -11.65 -27.91
C ARG A 10 -3.00 -12.43 -26.99
N ILE A 11 -1.69 -12.47 -27.27
CA ILE A 11 -0.76 -13.27 -26.46
C ILE A 11 -0.67 -12.73 -25.03
N SER A 12 -0.64 -11.41 -24.85
CA SER A 12 -0.53 -10.77 -23.55
C SER A 12 -1.78 -10.95 -22.70
N ASN A 13 -2.96 -10.72 -23.26
CA ASN A 13 -4.21 -10.90 -22.52
C ASN A 13 -4.49 -12.37 -22.22
N THR A 14 -4.03 -13.30 -23.06
CA THR A 14 -4.19 -14.74 -22.78
C THR A 14 -3.27 -15.17 -21.64
N ALA A 15 -1.98 -14.83 -21.70
CA ALA A 15 -1.02 -15.21 -20.67
C ALA A 15 -1.24 -14.44 -19.35
N GLY A 16 -1.58 -13.15 -19.44
CA GLY A 16 -1.73 -12.25 -18.29
C GLY A 16 -2.98 -12.47 -17.45
N LYS A 17 -3.97 -13.22 -17.95
CA LYS A 17 -5.18 -13.58 -17.20
C LYS A 17 -4.91 -14.59 -16.09
N ASP A 18 -3.89 -15.43 -16.25
CA ASP A 18 -3.52 -16.44 -15.25
C ASP A 18 -2.43 -15.90 -14.32
N PRO A 19 -2.74 -15.55 -13.06
CA PRO A 19 -1.76 -15.00 -12.12
C PRO A 19 -0.62 -15.98 -11.82
N SER A 20 -0.81 -17.29 -12.03
CA SER A 20 0.27 -18.28 -11.82
C SER A 20 1.39 -18.19 -12.87
N LEU A 21 1.13 -17.51 -13.99
CA LEU A 21 2.09 -17.27 -15.07
C LEU A 21 2.77 -15.89 -14.98
N VAL A 22 2.10 -14.93 -14.31
CA VAL A 22 2.51 -13.51 -14.27
C VAL A 22 2.56 -12.99 -12.84
N LEU A 23 3.67 -13.26 -12.14
CA LEU A 23 3.87 -12.75 -10.78
C LEU A 23 3.75 -11.22 -10.72
N GLY A 24 2.79 -10.74 -9.93
CA GLY A 24 2.52 -9.30 -9.77
C GLY A 24 2.07 -8.59 -11.05
N GLY A 25 1.43 -9.33 -11.98
CA GLY A 25 1.04 -8.81 -13.28
C GLY A 25 2.21 -8.57 -14.25
N GLY A 26 3.40 -9.08 -13.90
CA GLY A 26 4.63 -8.96 -14.68
C GLY A 26 4.67 -9.79 -15.97
N GLY A 27 5.88 -10.01 -16.49
CA GLY A 27 6.10 -10.61 -17.80
C GLY A 27 6.16 -9.58 -18.93
N ASN A 28 6.55 -10.04 -20.11
CA ASN A 28 6.79 -9.20 -21.27
C ASN A 28 6.45 -9.94 -22.55
N THR A 29 6.01 -9.24 -23.58
CA THR A 29 5.53 -9.84 -24.82
C THR A 29 5.84 -8.94 -25.99
N SER A 30 6.19 -9.53 -27.12
CA SER A 30 6.40 -8.79 -28.36
C SER A 30 5.95 -9.57 -29.59
N VAL A 31 5.57 -8.84 -30.63
CA VAL A 31 5.29 -9.37 -31.96
C VAL A 31 5.96 -8.51 -33.02
N LYS A 32 6.71 -9.14 -33.92
CA LYS A 32 7.36 -8.49 -35.07
C LYS A 32 6.37 -8.36 -36.23
N THR A 33 6.48 -7.28 -36.99
CA THR A 33 5.73 -7.12 -38.26
C THR A 33 6.22 -8.11 -39.30
N GLU A 34 5.36 -8.42 -40.27
CA GLU A 34 5.64 -9.41 -41.32
C GLU A 34 6.85 -9.03 -42.19
N ASP A 35 7.07 -7.72 -42.40
CA ASP A 35 8.24 -7.20 -43.10
C ASP A 35 9.54 -7.23 -42.26
N GLY A 36 9.47 -7.64 -40.99
CA GLY A 36 10.60 -7.72 -40.08
C GLY A 36 11.25 -6.39 -39.71
N ARG A 37 10.64 -5.24 -40.07
CA ARG A 37 11.21 -3.91 -39.81
C ARG A 37 10.82 -3.33 -38.46
N HIS A 38 9.63 -3.69 -37.95
CA HIS A 38 9.08 -3.16 -36.71
C HIS A 38 8.69 -4.27 -35.73
N MET A 39 8.59 -3.90 -34.46
CA MET A 39 8.10 -4.77 -33.41
C MET A 39 7.19 -3.99 -32.48
N TYR A 40 6.04 -4.58 -32.17
CA TYR A 40 5.20 -4.16 -31.06
C TYR A 40 5.66 -4.88 -29.79
N ILE A 41 5.83 -4.15 -28.69
CA ILE A 41 6.20 -4.71 -27.38
C ILE A 41 5.37 -4.10 -26.27
N LYS A 42 5.16 -4.84 -25.18
CA LYS A 42 4.55 -4.33 -23.95
C LYS A 42 5.31 -3.10 -23.42
N ALA A 43 4.58 -2.06 -23.03
CA ALA A 43 5.13 -0.89 -22.35
C ALA A 43 5.48 -1.22 -20.88
N SER A 44 6.57 -0.65 -20.38
CA SER A 44 6.98 -0.73 -18.97
C SER A 44 5.86 -0.20 -18.06
N GLY A 45 5.61 -0.90 -16.94
CA GLY A 45 4.53 -0.56 -15.99
C GLY A 45 3.12 -1.03 -16.37
N THR A 46 2.90 -1.50 -17.59
CA THR A 46 1.60 -2.10 -17.98
C THR A 46 1.56 -3.58 -17.62
N ALA A 47 0.49 -4.02 -16.95
CA ALA A 47 0.23 -5.44 -16.74
C ALA A 47 -0.29 -6.11 -18.02
N LEU A 48 0.14 -7.34 -18.30
CA LEU A 48 -0.17 -8.02 -19.56
C LEU A 48 -1.67 -8.12 -19.87
N LYS A 49 -2.51 -8.28 -18.84
CA LYS A 49 -3.98 -8.38 -18.94
C LYS A 49 -4.71 -7.07 -19.25
N ASP A 50 -4.04 -5.93 -19.06
CA ASP A 50 -4.65 -4.60 -19.17
C ASP A 50 -4.38 -3.94 -20.54
N MET A 51 -3.68 -4.64 -21.42
CA MET A 51 -3.28 -4.12 -22.73
C MET A 51 -4.45 -4.16 -23.72
N ASN A 52 -4.55 -3.11 -24.54
CA ASN A 52 -5.60 -2.96 -25.54
C ASN A 52 -5.11 -2.17 -26.75
N GLU A 53 -6.00 -1.91 -27.71
CA GLU A 53 -5.66 -1.23 -28.98
C GLU A 53 -5.12 0.19 -28.78
N GLN A 54 -5.50 0.87 -27.70
CA GLN A 54 -5.16 2.28 -27.46
C GLN A 54 -3.96 2.48 -26.54
N ARG A 55 -3.67 1.52 -25.65
CA ARG A 55 -2.61 1.66 -24.63
C ARG A 55 -1.98 0.34 -24.24
N GLY A 56 -0.78 0.44 -23.66
CA GLY A 56 -0.08 -0.68 -23.02
C GLY A 56 1.07 -1.28 -23.83
N TRP A 57 1.35 -0.73 -25.00
CA TRP A 57 2.40 -1.17 -25.91
C TRP A 57 3.20 0.00 -26.48
N ARG A 58 4.34 -0.31 -27.09
CA ARG A 58 5.21 0.59 -27.87
C ARG A 58 5.53 -0.06 -29.20
N ARG A 59 5.70 0.73 -30.26
CA ARG A 59 6.21 0.25 -31.55
C ARG A 59 7.63 0.74 -31.75
N LEU A 60 8.55 -0.19 -32.03
CA LEU A 60 9.97 0.07 -32.20
C LEU A 60 10.46 -0.39 -33.58
N ARG A 61 11.42 0.34 -34.13
CA ARG A 61 12.22 -0.08 -35.29
C ARG A 61 13.24 -1.13 -34.85
N ILE A 62 13.25 -2.30 -35.48
CA ILE A 62 14.06 -3.45 -35.06
C ILE A 62 15.57 -3.18 -35.24
N GLU A 63 15.99 -2.65 -36.38
CA GLU A 63 17.43 -2.48 -36.66
C GLU A 63 18.13 -1.53 -35.68
N PRO A 64 17.58 -0.35 -35.34
CA PRO A 64 18.13 0.49 -34.26
C PRO A 64 18.21 -0.22 -32.91
N VAL A 65 17.21 -1.04 -32.56
CA VAL A 65 17.22 -1.83 -31.32
C VAL A 65 18.35 -2.86 -31.36
N LEU A 66 18.53 -3.59 -32.46
CA LEU A 66 19.62 -4.57 -32.61
C LEU A 66 21.01 -3.92 -32.62
N ALA A 67 21.14 -2.71 -33.17
CA ALA A 67 22.39 -1.95 -33.19
C ALA A 67 22.93 -1.66 -31.78
N ILE A 68 22.04 -1.51 -30.78
CA ILE A 68 22.44 -1.30 -29.39
C ILE A 68 23.26 -2.49 -28.86
N ILE A 69 22.83 -3.75 -29.12
CA ILE A 69 23.58 -4.95 -28.67
C ILE A 69 24.93 -5.06 -29.39
N ARG A 70 25.01 -4.62 -30.64
CA ARG A 70 26.24 -4.70 -31.45
C ARG A 70 27.27 -3.63 -31.04
N ASP A 71 26.85 -2.57 -30.35
CA ASP A 71 27.72 -1.48 -29.90
C ASP A 71 28.62 -1.92 -28.74
N LYS A 72 29.86 -2.29 -29.08
CA LYS A 72 30.84 -2.73 -28.10
C LYS A 72 31.27 -1.62 -27.12
N SER A 73 31.04 -0.35 -27.42
CA SER A 73 31.41 0.77 -26.53
C SER A 73 30.63 0.75 -25.22
N LEU A 74 29.38 0.28 -25.25
CA LEU A 74 28.51 0.15 -24.07
C LEU A 74 29.09 -0.80 -23.02
N ASN A 75 29.96 -1.74 -23.41
CA ASN A 75 30.61 -2.64 -22.46
C ASN A 75 31.60 -1.93 -21.52
N LYS A 76 32.08 -0.74 -21.90
CA LYS A 76 33.06 0.03 -21.13
C LYS A 76 32.40 0.98 -20.12
N LEU A 77 31.09 1.21 -20.26
CA LEU A 77 30.32 2.04 -19.35
C LEU A 77 30.00 1.28 -18.06
N ASP A 78 29.92 2.02 -16.95
CA ASP A 78 29.34 1.49 -15.72
C ASP A 78 27.84 1.17 -15.90
N ALA A 79 27.28 0.44 -14.96
CA ALA A 79 25.90 -0.05 -15.05
C ALA A 79 24.86 1.08 -15.22
N ILE A 80 25.03 2.21 -14.53
CA ILE A 80 24.06 3.30 -14.52
C ILE A 80 24.14 4.07 -15.84
N ALA A 81 25.35 4.47 -16.25
CA ALA A 81 25.55 5.18 -17.52
C ALA A 81 25.11 4.33 -18.72
N ARG A 82 25.39 3.03 -18.67
CA ARG A 82 24.95 2.08 -19.70
C ARG A 82 23.44 1.98 -19.77
N GLU A 83 22.77 1.82 -18.64
CA GLU A 83 21.30 1.70 -18.62
C GLU A 83 20.65 2.96 -19.17
N ASN A 84 21.05 4.15 -18.71
CA ASN A 84 20.52 5.42 -19.21
C ASN A 84 20.69 5.56 -20.72
N ASN A 85 21.86 5.18 -21.25
CA ASN A 85 22.12 5.23 -22.68
C ASN A 85 21.23 4.26 -23.47
N VAL A 86 21.13 3.02 -23.00
CA VAL A 86 20.30 1.97 -23.60
C VAL A 86 18.82 2.40 -23.65
N VAL A 87 18.33 2.99 -22.56
CA VAL A 87 16.95 3.48 -22.44
C VAL A 87 16.66 4.62 -23.38
N SER A 88 17.58 5.60 -23.48
CA SER A 88 17.45 6.71 -24.43
C SER A 88 17.35 6.19 -25.85
N ARG A 89 18.25 5.28 -26.25
CA ARG A 89 18.25 4.70 -27.59
C ARG A 89 17.00 3.86 -27.88
N LEU A 90 16.46 3.14 -26.89
CA LEU A 90 15.19 2.44 -27.04
C LEU A 90 14.01 3.40 -27.24
N LEU A 91 13.99 4.52 -26.53
CA LEU A 91 12.98 5.56 -26.70
C LEU A 91 13.09 6.20 -28.10
N GLU A 92 14.29 6.54 -28.54
CA GLU A 92 14.57 7.06 -29.89
C GLU A 92 14.18 6.07 -30.99
N SER A 93 14.24 4.76 -30.69
CA SER A 93 13.84 3.69 -31.61
C SER A 93 12.32 3.57 -31.77
N CYS A 94 11.52 4.23 -30.92
CA CYS A 94 10.07 4.23 -31.05
C CYS A 94 9.62 5.07 -32.26
N ASP A 95 8.52 4.68 -32.90
CA ASP A 95 7.94 5.37 -34.07
C ASP A 95 6.41 5.49 -34.02
N ASP A 96 5.82 5.29 -32.84
CA ASP A 96 4.38 5.23 -32.61
C ASP A 96 3.69 6.59 -32.41
N GLY A 97 4.44 7.70 -32.41
CA GLY A 97 3.88 9.06 -32.25
C GLY A 97 3.24 9.32 -30.88
N LEU A 98 3.39 8.41 -29.92
CA LEU A 98 2.81 8.51 -28.59
C LEU A 98 3.69 9.39 -27.68
N ALA A 99 3.21 10.60 -27.35
CA ALA A 99 3.85 11.49 -26.39
C ALA A 99 3.43 11.19 -24.93
N ASN A 100 4.43 11.18 -24.04
CA ASN A 100 4.39 11.12 -22.56
C ASN A 100 3.99 9.80 -21.88
N GLY A 101 4.97 9.22 -21.16
CA GLY A 101 4.76 8.32 -20.00
C GLY A 101 5.10 6.84 -20.19
N ALA A 102 4.88 6.28 -21.38
CA ALA A 102 5.07 4.84 -21.64
C ALA A 102 6.46 4.55 -22.22
N ARG A 103 7.37 4.04 -21.38
CA ARG A 103 8.71 3.58 -21.81
C ARG A 103 8.62 2.17 -22.40
N PRO A 104 9.33 1.83 -23.50
CA PRO A 104 9.42 0.44 -23.96
C PRO A 104 10.12 -0.44 -22.91
N SER A 105 9.89 -1.75 -22.93
CA SER A 105 10.61 -2.65 -22.02
C SER A 105 12.12 -2.59 -22.28
N VAL A 106 12.94 -2.60 -21.24
CA VAL A 106 14.41 -2.66 -21.38
C VAL A 106 14.91 -3.97 -21.99
N GLU A 107 14.05 -4.98 -21.98
CA GLU A 107 14.26 -6.26 -22.66
C GLU A 107 13.94 -6.18 -24.17
N SER A 108 13.60 -5.02 -24.73
CA SER A 108 13.25 -4.89 -26.16
C SER A 108 14.30 -5.50 -27.09
N HIS A 109 15.57 -5.42 -26.71
CA HIS A 109 16.68 -6.01 -27.44
C HIS A 109 16.62 -7.55 -27.48
N LEU A 110 16.27 -8.17 -26.35
CA LEU A 110 16.07 -9.62 -26.24
C LEU A 110 14.95 -10.07 -27.18
N HIS A 111 13.84 -9.34 -27.12
CA HIS A 111 12.67 -9.59 -27.95
C HIS A 111 12.99 -9.45 -29.44
N ALA A 112 13.79 -8.46 -29.84
CA ALA A 112 14.19 -8.24 -31.23
C ALA A 112 15.02 -9.40 -31.81
N LEU A 113 15.84 -10.09 -31.00
CA LEU A 113 16.71 -11.18 -31.45
C LEU A 113 15.99 -12.50 -31.71
N LEU A 114 14.89 -12.78 -31.02
CA LEU A 114 14.18 -14.06 -31.05
C LEU A 114 13.21 -14.17 -32.26
N LYS A 115 12.39 -15.23 -32.33
CA LYS A 115 11.39 -15.40 -33.42
C LYS A 115 10.30 -14.32 -33.38
N SER A 116 9.37 -14.35 -34.33
CA SER A 116 8.42 -13.25 -34.54
C SER A 116 7.51 -12.99 -33.33
N HIS A 117 7.12 -14.02 -32.60
CA HIS A 117 6.28 -13.92 -31.41
C HIS A 117 7.09 -14.35 -30.19
N VAL A 118 7.14 -13.50 -29.17
CA VAL A 118 7.93 -13.74 -27.95
C VAL A 118 7.06 -13.49 -26.74
N ILE A 119 7.06 -14.46 -25.82
CA ILE A 119 6.37 -14.40 -24.54
C ILE A 119 7.41 -14.67 -23.44
N HIS A 120 7.64 -13.69 -22.58
CA HIS A 120 8.45 -13.81 -21.39
C HIS A 120 7.56 -13.80 -20.14
N LEU A 121 7.69 -14.82 -19.31
CA LEU A 121 6.83 -15.03 -18.14
C LEU A 121 7.67 -15.46 -16.92
N HIS A 122 7.03 -15.37 -15.75
CA HIS A 122 7.58 -15.81 -14.46
C HIS A 122 6.69 -16.84 -13.78
N PRO A 123 6.39 -18.01 -14.40
CA PRO A 123 5.49 -18.97 -13.81
C PRO A 123 6.08 -19.59 -12.55
N LEU A 124 5.29 -19.70 -11.48
CA LEU A 124 5.76 -20.28 -10.20
C LEU A 124 6.37 -21.67 -10.37
N VAL A 125 5.78 -22.49 -11.24
CA VAL A 125 6.28 -23.84 -11.54
C VAL A 125 7.63 -23.83 -12.24
N VAL A 126 7.92 -22.84 -13.07
CA VAL A 126 9.24 -22.69 -13.72
C VAL A 126 10.24 -22.11 -12.73
N SER A 127 9.82 -21.13 -11.92
CA SER A 127 10.62 -20.53 -10.86
C SER A 127 11.19 -21.57 -9.90
N ALA A 128 10.46 -22.65 -9.61
CA ALA A 128 10.95 -23.78 -8.83
C ALA A 128 12.22 -24.44 -9.39
N TYR A 129 12.42 -24.43 -10.71
CA TYR A 129 13.60 -24.98 -11.37
C TYR A 129 14.69 -23.92 -11.53
N VAL A 130 14.37 -22.74 -12.06
CA VAL A 130 15.39 -21.74 -12.35
C VAL A 130 16.01 -21.12 -11.09
N ASN A 131 15.38 -21.32 -9.92
CA ASN A 131 15.91 -20.96 -8.61
C ASN A 131 16.38 -22.18 -7.80
N ALA A 132 16.74 -23.29 -8.44
CA ALA A 132 17.25 -24.49 -7.79
C ALA A 132 18.63 -24.90 -8.27
N ARG A 133 19.48 -25.39 -7.35
CA ARG A 133 20.86 -25.81 -7.67
C ARG A 133 20.94 -26.90 -8.73
N ASN A 134 20.03 -27.88 -8.70
CA ASN A 134 19.95 -28.94 -9.73
C ASN A 134 18.85 -28.67 -10.77
N GLY A 135 18.28 -27.46 -10.80
CA GLY A 135 17.15 -27.13 -11.67
C GLY A 135 17.41 -27.34 -13.15
N ARG A 136 18.59 -26.93 -13.65
CA ARG A 136 19.02 -27.17 -15.03
C ARG A 136 18.99 -28.66 -15.40
N LYS A 137 19.49 -29.52 -14.51
CA LYS A 137 19.51 -30.98 -14.72
C LYS A 137 18.10 -31.56 -14.75
N GLU A 138 17.22 -31.08 -13.87
CA GLU A 138 15.82 -31.55 -13.84
C GLU A 138 15.03 -31.08 -15.08
N LEU A 139 15.26 -29.85 -15.56
CA LEU A 139 14.68 -29.38 -16.82
C LEU A 139 15.20 -30.17 -18.02
N ALA A 140 16.50 -30.47 -18.09
CA ALA A 140 17.05 -31.31 -19.14
C ALA A 140 16.36 -32.69 -19.20
N LYS A 141 16.02 -33.28 -18.04
CA LYS A 141 15.21 -34.51 -17.98
C LYS A 141 13.76 -34.31 -18.41
N ALA A 142 13.15 -33.16 -18.13
CA ALA A 142 11.77 -32.86 -18.49
C ALA A 142 11.59 -32.70 -20.00
N PHE A 143 12.63 -32.26 -20.70
CA PHE A 143 12.62 -31.98 -22.15
C PHE A 143 13.56 -32.88 -22.96
N ALA A 144 13.97 -34.03 -22.42
CA ALA A 144 14.95 -34.92 -23.05
C ALA A 144 14.51 -35.48 -24.42
N GLY A 145 13.20 -35.52 -24.69
CA GLY A 145 12.63 -36.01 -25.96
C GLY A 145 12.31 -34.92 -26.99
N GLU A 146 12.63 -33.66 -26.71
CA GLU A 146 12.38 -32.57 -27.66
C GLU A 146 13.39 -32.58 -28.80
N LYS A 147 12.92 -32.36 -30.04
CA LYS A 147 13.78 -32.20 -31.22
C LYS A 147 14.80 -31.07 -31.02
N TYR A 148 14.35 -29.98 -30.41
CA TYR A 148 15.14 -28.79 -30.09
C TYR A 148 15.16 -28.63 -28.57
N PRO A 149 16.30 -28.88 -27.90
CA PRO A 149 16.35 -28.80 -26.45
C PRO A 149 16.17 -27.35 -25.98
N PRO A 150 15.55 -27.10 -24.81
CA PRO A 150 15.49 -25.76 -24.24
C PRO A 150 16.89 -25.19 -23.98
N LEU A 151 17.09 -23.90 -24.29
CA LEU A 151 18.33 -23.20 -24.02
C LEU A 151 18.38 -22.76 -22.55
N TRP A 152 19.40 -23.19 -21.81
CA TRP A 152 19.67 -22.67 -20.47
C TRP A 152 20.52 -21.41 -20.54
N VAL A 153 20.04 -20.32 -19.95
CA VAL A 153 20.75 -19.05 -19.85
C VAL A 153 21.24 -18.89 -18.41
N PRO A 154 22.56 -18.99 -18.16
CA PRO A 154 23.14 -18.69 -16.85
C PRO A 154 22.84 -17.24 -16.45
N TYR A 155 22.84 -16.96 -15.15
CA TYR A 155 22.54 -15.63 -14.66
C TYR A 155 23.45 -14.57 -15.31
N ALA A 156 22.83 -13.49 -15.76
CA ALA A 156 23.47 -12.26 -16.17
C ALA A 156 22.60 -11.09 -15.69
N ASP A 157 23.24 -9.95 -15.42
CA ASP A 157 22.52 -8.76 -14.96
C ASP A 157 21.40 -8.40 -15.96
N PRO A 158 20.14 -8.28 -15.49
CA PRO A 158 19.01 -7.90 -16.33
C PRO A 158 19.26 -6.64 -17.17
N GLY A 159 18.57 -6.53 -18.30
CA GLY A 159 18.79 -5.46 -19.27
C GLY A 159 19.87 -5.82 -20.29
N TYR A 160 20.79 -4.90 -20.56
CA TYR A 160 21.76 -5.02 -21.65
C TYR A 160 22.71 -6.24 -21.52
N MET A 161 23.18 -6.55 -20.31
CA MET A 161 24.14 -7.65 -20.12
C MET A 161 23.50 -9.01 -20.38
N LEU A 162 22.28 -9.22 -19.89
CA LEU A 162 21.46 -10.37 -20.23
C LEU A 162 21.17 -10.43 -21.73
N ALA A 163 20.84 -9.30 -22.37
CA ALA A 163 20.63 -9.21 -23.81
C ALA A 163 21.82 -9.69 -24.63
N LYS A 164 23.01 -9.22 -24.27
CA LYS A 164 24.26 -9.63 -24.91
C LYS A 164 24.57 -11.11 -24.68
N LYS A 165 24.34 -11.62 -23.46
CA LYS A 165 24.57 -13.03 -23.14
C LYS A 165 23.65 -13.94 -23.96
N ILE A 166 22.37 -13.59 -24.04
CA ILE A 166 21.38 -14.33 -24.84
C ILE A 166 21.73 -14.24 -26.32
N ALA A 167 22.18 -13.09 -26.85
CA ALA A 167 22.60 -12.95 -28.24
C ALA A 167 23.68 -13.99 -28.63
N SER A 168 24.73 -14.10 -27.81
CA SER A 168 25.80 -15.07 -28.01
C SER A 168 25.31 -16.51 -27.92
N LEU A 169 24.49 -16.84 -26.91
CA LEU A 169 23.98 -18.20 -26.74
C LEU A 169 23.00 -18.61 -27.86
N VAL A 170 22.23 -17.68 -28.39
CA VAL A 170 21.33 -17.92 -29.52
C VAL A 170 22.13 -18.14 -30.81
N GLU A 171 23.23 -17.42 -31.00
CA GLU A 171 24.14 -17.64 -32.13
C GLU A 171 24.74 -19.04 -32.09
N ASP A 172 25.30 -19.45 -30.95
CA ASP A 172 25.83 -20.80 -30.73
C ASP A 172 24.75 -21.87 -30.97
N TYR A 173 23.54 -21.64 -30.45
CA TYR A 173 22.41 -22.57 -30.62
C TYR A 173 21.98 -22.71 -32.08
N VAL A 174 21.97 -21.62 -32.85
CA VAL A 174 21.66 -21.64 -34.29
C VAL A 174 22.76 -22.38 -35.06
N GLN A 175 24.03 -22.21 -34.69
CA GLN A 175 25.13 -22.96 -35.30
C GLN A 175 25.01 -24.47 -35.04
N GLU A 176 24.60 -24.87 -33.84
CA GLU A 176 24.46 -26.27 -33.45
C GLU A 176 23.20 -26.94 -34.02
N HIS A 177 22.06 -26.24 -34.03
CA HIS A 177 20.75 -26.83 -34.32
C HIS A 177 20.07 -26.30 -35.59
N GLY A 178 20.65 -25.30 -36.26
CA GLY A 178 20.14 -24.71 -37.50
C GLY A 178 18.89 -23.84 -37.37
N GLU A 179 18.44 -23.54 -36.14
CA GLU A 179 17.22 -22.79 -35.86
C GLU A 179 17.33 -22.08 -34.51
N LYS A 180 16.58 -20.98 -34.32
CA LYS A 180 16.54 -20.25 -33.04
C LYS A 180 15.83 -21.08 -31.95
N PRO A 181 16.27 -20.99 -30.68
CA PRO A 181 15.66 -21.74 -29.59
C PRO A 181 14.21 -21.32 -29.37
N GLN A 182 13.31 -22.28 -29.16
CA GLN A 182 11.89 -22.01 -28.90
C GLN A 182 11.59 -21.77 -27.42
N ILE A 183 12.41 -22.32 -26.52
CA ILE A 183 12.29 -22.21 -25.07
C ILE A 183 13.65 -21.79 -24.52
N LEU A 184 13.69 -20.72 -23.73
CA LEU A 184 14.88 -20.30 -22.99
C LEU A 184 14.54 -20.20 -21.50
N PHE A 185 15.25 -20.96 -20.67
CA PHE A 185 15.13 -20.88 -19.21
C PHE A 185 16.24 -19.99 -18.66
N LEU A 186 15.86 -18.96 -17.90
CA LEU A 186 16.77 -17.97 -17.36
C LEU A 186 16.97 -18.23 -15.87
N GLU A 187 18.19 -18.59 -15.49
CA GLU A 187 18.59 -18.82 -14.10
C GLU A 187 18.24 -17.60 -13.22
N LYS A 188 17.57 -17.85 -12.08
CA LYS A 188 17.07 -16.83 -11.13
C LYS A 188 16.13 -15.77 -11.73
N HIS A 189 15.44 -16.07 -12.82
CA HIS A 189 14.53 -15.11 -13.46
C HIS A 189 13.22 -15.73 -13.95
N GLY A 190 13.24 -16.48 -15.05
CA GLY A 190 12.01 -16.85 -15.75
C GLY A 190 12.20 -17.68 -16.99
N VAL A 191 11.22 -17.58 -17.90
CA VAL A 191 11.24 -18.29 -19.18
C VAL A 191 10.88 -17.36 -20.33
N PHE A 192 11.56 -17.53 -21.46
CA PHE A 192 11.12 -17.04 -22.76
C PHE A 192 10.60 -18.20 -23.59
N VAL A 193 9.44 -17.98 -24.20
CA VAL A 193 8.86 -18.83 -25.23
C VAL A 193 8.80 -18.03 -26.51
N THR A 194 9.26 -18.60 -27.62
CA THR A 194 9.24 -17.92 -28.91
C THR A 194 8.78 -18.86 -30.03
N ALA A 195 8.00 -18.31 -30.95
CA ALA A 195 7.39 -19.05 -32.05
C ALA A 195 7.14 -18.12 -33.25
N ASP A 196 6.72 -18.73 -34.36
CA ASP A 196 6.44 -18.02 -35.61
C ASP A 196 4.98 -17.53 -35.71
N SER A 197 4.13 -17.87 -34.73
CA SER A 197 2.74 -17.40 -34.62
C SER A 197 2.29 -17.25 -33.17
N ALA A 198 1.29 -16.39 -32.93
CA ALA A 198 0.67 -16.22 -31.61
C ALA A 198 0.11 -17.54 -31.04
N GLY A 199 -0.58 -18.32 -31.88
CA GLY A 199 -1.11 -19.64 -31.49
C GLY A 199 -0.01 -20.65 -31.14
N GLY A 200 1.10 -20.64 -31.87
CA GLY A 200 2.26 -21.47 -31.57
C GLY A 200 2.91 -21.09 -30.24
N ALA A 201 3.10 -19.80 -29.98
CA ALA A 201 3.69 -19.31 -28.74
C ALA A 201 2.85 -19.70 -27.51
N LEU A 202 1.53 -19.50 -27.57
CA LEU A 202 0.62 -19.85 -26.47
C LEU A 202 0.59 -21.36 -26.19
N ARG A 203 0.52 -22.21 -27.23
CA ARG A 203 0.60 -23.67 -27.04
C ARG A 203 1.92 -24.11 -26.40
N LEU A 204 3.01 -23.46 -26.80
CA LEU A 204 4.33 -23.76 -26.25
C LEU A 204 4.46 -23.32 -24.79
N VAL A 205 3.85 -22.20 -24.39
CA VAL A 205 3.71 -21.83 -22.97
C VAL A 205 3.00 -22.95 -22.22
N THR A 206 1.82 -23.39 -22.66
CA THR A 206 1.08 -24.49 -22.01
C THR A 206 1.93 -25.74 -21.86
N LYS A 207 2.62 -26.16 -22.93
CA LYS A 207 3.52 -27.32 -22.92
C LYS A 207 4.64 -27.19 -21.87
N VAL A 208 5.27 -26.02 -21.78
CA VAL A 208 6.33 -25.76 -20.78
C VAL A 208 5.77 -25.88 -19.36
N ILE A 209 4.61 -25.27 -19.10
CA ILE A 209 3.96 -25.31 -17.79
C ILE A 209 3.60 -26.73 -17.38
N GLU A 210 3.02 -27.51 -18.29
CA GLU A 210 2.65 -28.91 -18.05
C GLU A 210 3.87 -29.79 -17.79
N ALA A 211 4.93 -29.64 -18.59
CA ALA A 211 6.18 -30.37 -18.42
C ALA A 211 6.82 -30.11 -17.05
N CYS A 212 6.90 -28.84 -16.63
CA CYS A 212 7.38 -28.46 -15.30
C CYS A 212 6.46 -28.98 -14.19
N LYS A 213 5.14 -28.77 -14.31
CA LYS A 213 4.16 -29.16 -13.28
C LYS A 213 4.14 -30.67 -13.04
N SER A 214 4.29 -31.48 -14.09
CA SER A 214 4.26 -32.95 -13.98
C SER A 214 5.34 -33.54 -13.05
N ARG A 215 6.42 -32.80 -12.80
CA ARG A 215 7.54 -33.24 -11.95
C ARG A 215 7.55 -32.57 -10.57
N ILE A 216 6.66 -31.62 -10.32
CA ILE A 216 6.45 -30.99 -9.01
C ILE A 216 5.42 -31.81 -8.25
N LYS A 217 5.74 -32.28 -7.04
CA LYS A 217 4.73 -32.94 -6.19
C LYS A 217 4.01 -31.92 -5.32
N THR A 218 2.69 -31.99 -5.29
CA THR A 218 1.87 -31.24 -4.35
C THR A 218 2.29 -31.57 -2.90
N PRO A 219 2.58 -30.57 -2.07
CA PRO A 219 2.92 -30.81 -0.68
C PRO A 219 1.69 -31.29 0.11
N ARG A 220 1.92 -32.05 1.18
CA ARG A 220 0.85 -32.43 2.10
C ARG A 220 0.43 -31.21 2.90
N VAL A 221 -0.83 -30.81 2.79
CA VAL A 221 -1.38 -29.66 3.50
C VAL A 221 -1.81 -30.11 4.90
N PRO A 222 -1.25 -29.54 5.99
CA PRO A 222 -1.75 -29.79 7.33
C PRO A 222 -3.11 -29.13 7.53
N ARG A 223 -3.85 -29.54 8.57
CA ARG A 223 -5.11 -28.89 8.92
C ARG A 223 -4.86 -27.43 9.29
N ILE A 224 -5.48 -26.51 8.55
CA ILE A 224 -5.42 -25.08 8.82
C ILE A 224 -6.31 -24.77 10.03
N LYS A 225 -5.74 -24.15 11.06
CA LYS A 225 -6.48 -23.54 12.16
C LYS A 225 -6.22 -22.04 12.08
N THR A 226 -7.28 -21.25 11.93
CA THR A 226 -7.18 -19.79 11.99
C THR A 226 -7.14 -19.39 13.46
N PRO A 227 -6.15 -18.58 13.90
CA PRO A 227 -6.12 -18.08 15.27
C PRO A 227 -7.34 -17.20 15.57
N PRO A 228 -7.68 -17.02 16.85
CA PRO A 228 -8.65 -16.02 17.29
C PRO A 228 -8.33 -14.60 16.78
N ALA A 229 -9.37 -13.77 16.60
CA ALA A 229 -9.23 -12.43 16.02
C ALA A 229 -8.39 -11.49 16.91
N ASP A 230 -8.47 -11.63 18.22
CA ASP A 230 -7.70 -10.89 19.22
C ASP A 230 -6.21 -11.26 19.16
N GLU A 231 -5.87 -12.54 18.97
CA GLU A 231 -4.49 -12.97 18.75
C GLU A 231 -3.92 -12.40 17.44
N ILE A 232 -4.72 -12.39 16.36
CA ILE A 232 -4.32 -11.79 15.08
C ILE A 232 -4.09 -10.28 15.24
N ALA A 233 -4.99 -9.58 15.94
CA ALA A 233 -4.86 -8.15 16.20
C ALA A 233 -3.60 -7.84 17.03
N SER A 234 -3.31 -8.66 18.05
CA SER A 234 -2.08 -8.57 18.84
C SER A 234 -0.83 -8.78 17.96
N ALA A 235 -0.82 -9.79 17.10
CA ALA A 235 0.30 -10.04 16.18
C ALA A 235 0.52 -8.87 15.19
N LYS A 236 -0.56 -8.29 14.65
CA LYS A 236 -0.47 -7.06 13.83
C LYS A 236 0.19 -5.93 14.59
N LEU A 237 -0.22 -5.69 15.83
CA LEU A 237 0.33 -4.64 16.70
C LEU A 237 1.83 -4.85 16.94
N MET A 238 2.25 -6.08 17.25
CA MET A 238 3.65 -6.41 17.52
C MET A 238 4.55 -6.23 16.28
N ILE A 239 4.07 -6.62 15.10
CA ILE A 239 4.76 -6.38 13.82
C ILE A 239 4.86 -4.87 13.56
N ARG A 240 3.75 -4.15 13.71
CA ARG A 240 3.69 -2.70 13.48
C ARG A 240 4.68 -1.95 14.37
N LYS A 241 4.68 -2.25 15.68
CA LYS A 241 5.61 -1.72 16.67
C LYS A 241 7.06 -1.98 16.28
N ALA A 242 7.39 -3.22 15.95
CA ALA A 242 8.75 -3.59 15.57
C ALA A 242 9.24 -2.87 14.30
N VAL A 243 8.37 -2.73 13.28
CA VAL A 243 8.70 -1.98 12.07
C VAL A 243 8.93 -0.50 12.39
N PHE A 244 8.06 0.11 13.20
CA PHE A 244 8.23 1.51 13.60
C PHE A 244 9.51 1.74 14.40
N GLU A 245 9.80 0.90 15.40
CA GLU A 245 11.01 1.01 16.23
C GLU A 245 12.30 0.99 15.40
N VAL A 246 12.32 0.18 14.34
CA VAL A 246 13.51 0.00 13.50
C VAL A 246 13.62 1.05 12.38
N THR A 247 12.49 1.54 11.88
CA THR A 247 12.46 2.37 10.64
C THR A 247 11.95 3.79 10.84
N GLY A 248 11.27 4.08 11.95
CA GLY A 248 10.49 5.31 12.17
C GLY A 248 9.25 5.45 11.27
N GLN A 249 8.92 4.42 10.47
CA GLN A 249 7.83 4.51 9.50
C GLN A 249 6.52 3.99 10.07
N TYR A 250 5.45 4.77 9.88
CA TYR A 250 4.08 4.32 10.08
C TYR A 250 3.65 3.48 8.88
N VAL A 251 3.24 2.25 9.13
CA VAL A 251 2.69 1.33 8.14
C VAL A 251 1.47 0.62 8.72
N PRO A 252 0.42 0.38 7.93
CA PRO A 252 -0.64 -0.54 8.32
C PRO A 252 -0.16 -1.99 8.20
N VAL A 253 -0.82 -2.90 8.93
CA VAL A 253 -0.52 -4.34 8.86
C VAL A 253 -1.76 -5.13 8.43
N SER A 254 -1.68 -5.76 7.26
CA SER A 254 -2.72 -6.64 6.72
C SER A 254 -2.43 -8.09 7.09
N TYR A 255 -3.47 -8.87 7.37
CA TYR A 255 -3.39 -10.30 7.68
C TYR A 255 -4.04 -11.11 6.56
N PHE A 256 -3.41 -12.23 6.20
CA PHE A 256 -3.90 -13.21 5.26
C PHE A 256 -3.89 -14.59 5.91
N PRO A 257 -5.06 -15.25 6.01
CA PRO A 257 -5.13 -16.65 6.41
C PRO A 257 -4.20 -17.49 5.53
N PRO A 258 -3.58 -18.55 6.08
CA PRO A 258 -2.62 -19.33 5.34
C PRO A 258 -3.31 -20.06 4.17
N SER A 259 -2.79 -19.86 2.97
CA SER A 259 -3.09 -20.71 1.82
C SER A 259 -2.64 -22.14 2.08
N GLU A 260 -3.03 -23.08 1.22
CA GLU A 260 -2.51 -24.46 1.27
C GLU A 260 -0.98 -24.51 1.19
N ASN A 261 -0.39 -23.69 0.32
CA ASN A 261 1.06 -23.57 0.16
C ASN A 261 1.71 -23.01 1.43
N MET A 262 1.13 -21.96 2.00
CA MET A 262 1.63 -21.33 3.22
C MET A 262 1.52 -22.29 4.42
N ALA A 263 0.43 -23.04 4.54
CA ALA A 263 0.24 -24.04 5.58
C ALA A 263 1.25 -25.17 5.47
N ALA A 264 1.46 -25.70 4.25
CA ALA A 264 2.50 -26.69 3.99
C ALA A 264 3.90 -26.15 4.29
N PHE A 265 4.17 -24.89 3.93
CA PHE A 265 5.44 -24.24 4.21
C PHE A 265 5.70 -24.12 5.70
N MET A 266 4.72 -23.63 6.48
CA MET A 266 4.87 -23.47 7.93
C MET A 266 5.10 -24.81 8.66
N ALA A 267 4.64 -25.92 8.10
CA ALA A 267 4.90 -27.27 8.62
C ALA A 267 6.22 -27.88 8.14
N HIS A 268 6.92 -27.24 7.19
CA HIS A 268 8.20 -27.74 6.69
C HIS A 268 9.29 -27.55 7.74
N LYS A 269 10.04 -28.61 8.05
CA LYS A 269 11.10 -28.57 9.09
C LYS A 269 12.17 -27.50 8.85
N ASP A 270 12.44 -27.18 7.58
CA ASP A 270 13.44 -26.20 7.16
C ASP A 270 12.82 -24.82 6.81
N ALA A 271 11.55 -24.55 7.15
CA ALA A 271 10.84 -23.32 6.75
C ALA A 271 11.64 -22.04 7.04
N LYS A 272 12.18 -21.93 8.27
CA LYS A 272 13.03 -20.81 8.67
C LYS A 272 14.25 -20.67 7.75
N ALA A 273 15.01 -21.74 7.56
CA ALA A 273 16.22 -21.72 6.74
C ALA A 273 15.92 -21.39 5.26
N LEU A 274 14.75 -21.81 4.76
CA LEU A 274 14.30 -21.49 3.42
C LEU A 274 13.99 -20.00 3.24
N LEU A 275 13.44 -19.31 4.24
CA LEU A 275 13.21 -17.85 4.21
C LEU A 275 14.45 -17.02 4.56
N ASP A 276 15.44 -17.61 5.23
CA ASP A 276 16.75 -16.99 5.46
C ASP A 276 17.64 -17.03 4.20
N ALA A 277 17.34 -17.88 3.23
CA ALA A 277 18.00 -17.87 1.93
C ALA A 277 17.72 -16.55 1.18
N PRO A 278 18.67 -16.05 0.36
CA PRO A 278 18.53 -14.80 -0.40
C PRO A 278 17.24 -14.68 -1.24
N ALA A 279 16.96 -13.47 -1.71
CA ALA A 279 15.88 -13.25 -2.68
C ALA A 279 16.07 -14.16 -3.91
N LEU A 280 14.99 -14.77 -4.39
CA LEU A 280 15.03 -15.73 -5.49
C LEU A 280 15.39 -15.03 -6.81
N HIS A 281 14.64 -13.98 -7.13
CA HIS A 281 14.67 -13.29 -8.42
C HIS A 281 14.34 -11.79 -8.24
N PRO A 282 14.55 -10.93 -9.26
CA PRO A 282 14.39 -9.48 -9.14
C PRO A 282 13.02 -9.03 -8.60
N GLU A 283 11.93 -9.67 -9.02
CA GLU A 283 10.57 -9.28 -8.60
C GLU A 283 10.35 -9.40 -7.10
N GLU A 284 10.98 -10.36 -6.40
CA GLU A 284 10.87 -10.50 -4.95
C GLU A 284 11.51 -9.29 -4.22
N LEU A 285 12.59 -8.73 -4.76
CA LEU A 285 13.22 -7.49 -4.25
C LEU A 285 12.39 -6.25 -4.57
N VAL A 286 11.68 -6.26 -5.69
CA VAL A 286 10.95 -5.08 -6.17
C VAL A 286 9.63 -4.91 -5.46
N PHE A 287 8.87 -5.99 -5.32
CA PHE A 287 7.51 -5.97 -4.79
C PHE A 287 7.42 -6.30 -3.30
N SER A 288 8.42 -6.96 -2.73
CA SER A 288 8.42 -7.38 -1.30
C SER A 288 9.63 -6.93 -0.50
N ASN A 289 10.60 -6.25 -1.12
CA ASN A 289 11.92 -5.94 -0.54
C ASN A 289 12.65 -7.21 -0.03
N GLY A 290 12.48 -8.33 -0.74
CA GLY A 290 13.11 -9.61 -0.43
C GLY A 290 12.18 -10.61 0.26
N PRO A 291 12.74 -11.72 0.77
CA PRO A 291 11.94 -12.79 1.34
C PRO A 291 11.23 -12.37 2.62
N ALA A 292 10.06 -12.97 2.83
CA ALA A 292 9.31 -12.81 4.06
C ALA A 292 10.16 -13.16 5.30
N LEU A 293 9.94 -12.43 6.39
CA LEU A 293 10.62 -12.70 7.65
C LEU A 293 9.90 -13.80 8.41
N TRP A 294 10.61 -14.86 8.80
CA TRP A 294 10.05 -15.95 9.60
C TRP A 294 9.95 -15.56 11.08
N ILE A 295 8.75 -15.62 11.65
CA ILE A 295 8.43 -15.28 13.04
C ILE A 295 7.89 -16.54 13.73
N GLU A 296 8.60 -16.99 14.78
CA GLU A 296 8.14 -18.13 15.60
C GLU A 296 7.04 -17.69 16.55
N ASP A 297 7.31 -16.62 17.31
CA ASP A 297 6.36 -15.99 18.23
C ASP A 297 6.22 -14.51 17.86
N PRO A 298 4.99 -13.96 17.81
CA PRO A 298 4.75 -12.56 17.50
C PRO A 298 5.10 -11.67 18.70
N ASP A 299 6.39 -11.44 18.94
CA ASP A 299 6.93 -10.57 19.99
C ASP A 299 7.69 -9.40 19.36
N SER A 300 7.37 -8.17 19.77
CA SER A 300 7.91 -6.97 19.12
C SER A 300 9.44 -6.86 19.20
N GLU A 301 10.06 -7.22 20.33
CA GLU A 301 11.52 -7.11 20.50
C GLU A 301 12.28 -8.16 19.67
N LYS A 302 11.78 -9.40 19.66
CA LYS A 302 12.30 -10.48 18.81
C LYS A 302 12.17 -10.12 17.33
N ILE A 303 11.04 -9.56 16.91
CA ILE A 303 10.80 -9.13 15.53
C ILE A 303 11.76 -7.97 15.19
N ALA A 304 11.87 -6.95 16.03
CA ALA A 304 12.73 -5.80 15.82
C ALA A 304 14.21 -6.20 15.68
N ARG A 305 14.71 -7.11 16.53
CA ARG A 305 16.06 -7.65 16.42
C ARG A 305 16.30 -8.36 15.08
N LYS A 306 15.37 -9.21 14.64
CA LYS A 306 15.45 -9.88 13.33
C LYS A 306 15.40 -8.89 12.17
N LEU A 307 14.54 -7.86 12.27
CA LEU A 307 14.43 -6.80 11.28
C LEU A 307 15.73 -6.00 11.16
N ARG A 308 16.35 -5.59 12.28
CA ARG A 308 17.65 -4.90 12.27
C ARG A 308 18.71 -5.71 11.52
N VAL A 309 18.90 -6.97 11.88
CA VAL A 309 19.85 -7.87 11.20
C VAL A 309 19.56 -7.97 9.70
N ARG A 310 18.28 -8.10 9.33
CA ARG A 310 17.89 -8.17 7.92
C ARG A 310 18.18 -6.85 7.18
N ILE A 311 17.87 -5.72 7.79
CA ILE A 311 18.09 -4.38 7.21
C ILE A 311 19.59 -4.08 7.11
N ASP A 312 20.40 -4.44 8.10
CA ASP A 312 21.85 -4.25 8.04
C ASP A 312 22.46 -5.00 6.84
N HIS A 313 21.96 -6.20 6.55
CA HIS A 313 22.43 -7.02 5.45
C HIS A 313 21.90 -6.59 4.07
N THR A 314 20.66 -6.11 3.99
CA THR A 314 19.96 -5.87 2.71
C THR A 314 19.70 -4.41 2.39
N GLN A 315 19.87 -3.51 3.37
CA GLN A 315 19.54 -2.09 3.33
C GLN A 315 18.05 -1.83 3.00
N LYS A 316 17.17 -2.81 3.21
CA LYS A 316 15.73 -2.74 2.90
C LYS A 316 14.91 -3.39 4.01
N THR A 317 13.74 -2.81 4.28
CA THR A 317 12.75 -3.39 5.19
C THR A 317 11.85 -4.36 4.41
N PRO A 318 11.81 -5.66 4.77
CA PRO A 318 10.89 -6.61 4.13
C PRO A 318 9.45 -6.25 4.45
N TYR A 319 8.55 -6.41 3.47
CA TYR A 319 7.12 -6.14 3.67
C TYR A 319 6.37 -7.33 4.28
N ALA A 320 6.84 -8.54 4.04
CA ALA A 320 6.13 -9.77 4.40
C ALA A 320 6.71 -10.44 5.65
N PHE A 321 5.82 -10.98 6.47
CA PHE A 321 6.11 -11.69 7.71
C PHE A 321 5.30 -12.98 7.74
N VAL A 322 5.97 -14.13 7.82
CA VAL A 322 5.32 -15.43 8.01
C VAL A 322 5.37 -15.74 9.50
N VAL A 323 4.20 -15.69 10.16
CA VAL A 323 4.07 -15.96 11.59
C VAL A 323 3.56 -17.39 11.76
N LYS A 324 4.39 -18.23 12.38
CA LYS A 324 4.10 -19.64 12.57
C LYS A 324 2.80 -19.85 13.35
N GLY A 325 1.93 -20.70 12.82
CA GLY A 325 0.60 -20.96 13.40
C GLY A 325 -0.46 -19.92 13.04
N PHE A 326 -0.08 -18.77 12.48
CA PHE A 326 -1.01 -17.70 12.12
C PHE A 326 -1.20 -17.56 10.61
N GLY A 327 -0.12 -17.51 9.85
CA GLY A 327 -0.14 -17.25 8.41
C GLY A 327 0.71 -16.05 8.01
N LEU A 328 0.23 -15.29 7.02
CA LEU A 328 1.00 -14.22 6.38
C LEU A 328 0.51 -12.85 6.84
N PHE A 329 1.46 -11.98 7.17
CA PHE A 329 1.23 -10.58 7.49
C PHE A 329 2.03 -9.69 6.56
N ILE A 330 1.42 -8.60 6.09
CA ILE A 330 2.07 -7.62 5.23
C ILE A 330 2.07 -6.26 5.93
N ALA A 331 3.25 -5.73 6.22
CA ALA A 331 3.46 -4.39 6.77
C ALA A 331 3.99 -3.46 5.68
N ALA A 332 3.07 -2.83 4.95
CA ALA A 332 3.38 -1.94 3.84
C ALA A 332 2.19 -1.01 3.56
N ASP A 333 2.40 -0.01 2.71
CA ASP A 333 1.31 0.79 2.13
C ASP A 333 0.25 -0.13 1.49
N LYS A 334 -1.04 0.21 1.64
CA LYS A 334 -2.14 -0.65 1.15
C LYS A 334 -2.06 -0.91 -0.35
N SER A 335 -1.52 0.02 -1.14
CA SER A 335 -1.32 -0.17 -2.58
C SER A 335 -0.35 -1.30 -2.93
N LEU A 336 0.60 -1.60 -2.04
CA LEU A 336 1.59 -2.67 -2.21
C LEU A 336 1.10 -4.03 -1.68
N VAL A 337 0.12 -4.02 -0.78
CA VAL A 337 -0.34 -5.22 -0.07
C VAL A 337 -0.72 -6.38 -1.00
N PRO A 338 -1.51 -6.19 -2.08
CA PRO A 338 -1.84 -7.29 -2.99
C PRO A 338 -0.60 -7.95 -3.61
N LEU A 339 0.30 -7.13 -4.18
CA LEU A 339 1.52 -7.61 -4.84
C LEU A 339 2.47 -8.30 -3.86
N ALA A 340 2.68 -7.71 -2.68
CA ALA A 340 3.56 -8.27 -1.66
C ALA A 340 3.03 -9.59 -1.11
N SER A 341 1.70 -9.72 -0.95
CA SER A 341 1.07 -10.96 -0.48
C SER A 341 1.19 -12.11 -1.49
N GLU A 342 0.93 -11.83 -2.77
CA GLU A 342 1.06 -12.80 -3.86
C GLU A 342 2.52 -13.25 -4.01
N MET A 343 3.46 -12.31 -3.96
CA MET A 343 4.89 -12.60 -4.04
C MET A 343 5.37 -13.47 -2.87
N ALA A 344 4.93 -13.18 -1.64
CA ALA A 344 5.30 -13.95 -0.47
C ALA A 344 4.75 -15.39 -0.53
N ASP A 345 3.49 -15.57 -0.93
CA ASP A 345 2.89 -16.90 -1.10
C ASP A 345 3.55 -17.72 -2.22
N GLY A 346 3.82 -17.06 -3.36
CA GLY A 346 4.56 -17.65 -4.47
C GLY A 346 5.97 -18.08 -4.07
N SER A 347 6.69 -17.21 -3.35
CA SER A 347 8.06 -17.43 -2.90
C SER A 347 8.20 -18.67 -2.02
N VAL A 348 7.29 -18.88 -1.06
CA VAL A 348 7.33 -20.07 -0.19
C VAL A 348 7.15 -21.36 -0.99
N ASN A 349 6.28 -21.37 -1.99
CA ASN A 349 6.08 -22.51 -2.88
C ASN A 349 7.33 -22.80 -3.73
N VAL A 350 7.94 -21.76 -4.31
CA VAL A 350 9.18 -21.89 -5.10
C VAL A 350 10.31 -22.44 -4.22
N ARG A 351 10.47 -21.93 -3.00
CA ARG A 351 11.53 -22.35 -2.07
C ARG A 351 11.41 -23.82 -1.66
N MET A 352 10.22 -24.31 -1.36
CA MET A 352 10.01 -25.73 -1.05
C MET A 352 10.37 -26.65 -2.22
N ASN A 353 9.98 -26.27 -3.44
CA ASN A 353 10.26 -27.09 -4.60
C ASN A 353 11.74 -27.03 -5.01
N ALA A 354 12.36 -25.85 -4.95
CA ALA A 354 13.78 -25.70 -5.18
C ALA A 354 14.62 -26.49 -4.16
N HIS A 355 14.18 -26.56 -2.90
CA HIS A 355 14.81 -27.39 -1.88
C HIS A 355 14.87 -28.88 -2.28
N ARG A 356 13.82 -29.39 -2.91
CA ARG A 356 13.77 -30.78 -3.43
C ARG A 356 14.69 -31.00 -4.63
N PHE A 357 14.99 -29.94 -5.37
CA PHE A 357 15.90 -29.93 -6.50
C PHE A 357 17.32 -29.48 -6.11
N GLY A 358 17.79 -29.91 -4.94
CA GLY A 358 19.18 -29.71 -4.50
C GLY A 358 19.44 -28.42 -3.73
N GLY A 359 18.39 -27.66 -3.37
CA GLY A 359 18.51 -26.45 -2.58
C GLY A 359 18.18 -25.17 -3.36
N VAL A 360 17.82 -24.13 -2.62
CA VAL A 360 17.52 -22.80 -3.18
C VAL A 360 18.78 -22.19 -3.78
N LEU A 361 18.65 -21.69 -5.00
CA LEU A 361 19.62 -20.87 -5.72
C LEU A 361 19.00 -19.47 -5.88
N GLY A 362 19.33 -18.57 -4.95
CA GLY A 362 18.89 -17.18 -4.98
C GLY A 362 19.98 -16.22 -5.48
N LEU A 363 19.64 -14.94 -5.50
CA LEU A 363 20.52 -13.84 -5.88
C LEU A 363 21.68 -13.67 -4.89
N SER A 364 22.90 -13.61 -5.39
CA SER A 364 24.09 -13.26 -4.60
C SER A 364 24.02 -11.80 -4.11
N LYS A 365 24.86 -11.44 -3.14
CA LYS A 365 24.90 -10.07 -2.60
C LYS A 365 25.11 -9.02 -3.71
N ARG A 366 26.07 -9.27 -4.61
CA ARG A 366 26.34 -8.40 -5.78
C ARG A 366 25.11 -8.26 -6.70
N GLU A 367 24.40 -9.36 -6.93
CA GLU A 367 23.21 -9.37 -7.80
C GLU A 367 22.06 -8.57 -7.18
N GLN A 368 21.85 -8.70 -5.88
CA GLN A 368 20.84 -7.91 -5.14
C GLN A 368 21.21 -6.42 -5.12
N GLU A 369 22.48 -6.08 -4.91
CA GLU A 369 22.98 -4.70 -4.96
C GLU A 369 22.78 -4.07 -6.34
N PHE A 370 23.03 -4.82 -7.42
CA PHE A 370 22.75 -4.36 -8.78
C PHE A 370 21.25 -4.05 -8.94
N ILE A 371 20.36 -5.00 -8.64
CA ILE A 371 18.91 -4.85 -8.83
C ILE A 371 18.35 -3.68 -8.02
N ASN A 372 18.78 -3.51 -6.77
CA ASN A 372 18.30 -2.45 -5.90
C ASN A 372 18.66 -1.03 -6.37
N ASN A 373 19.75 -0.89 -7.12
CA ASN A 373 20.25 0.39 -7.63
C ASN A 373 19.99 0.58 -9.13
N TRP A 374 19.32 -0.38 -9.77
CA TRP A 374 19.06 -0.35 -11.19
C TRP A 374 17.92 0.61 -11.53
N GLU A 375 18.16 1.54 -12.46
CA GLU A 375 17.22 2.61 -12.82
C GLU A 375 15.86 2.07 -13.29
N SER A 376 15.87 1.00 -14.09
CA SER A 376 14.65 0.34 -14.57
C SER A 376 13.75 -0.12 -13.42
N GLU A 377 14.35 -0.55 -12.30
CA GLU A 377 13.59 -0.96 -11.12
C GLU A 377 13.18 0.22 -10.25
N ALA A 378 13.98 1.28 -10.17
CA ALA A 378 13.54 2.54 -9.57
C ALA A 378 12.30 3.10 -10.29
N PHE A 379 12.26 3.02 -11.61
CA PHE A 379 11.11 3.41 -12.44
C PHE A 379 9.88 2.54 -12.13
N ARG A 380 10.03 1.21 -12.07
CA ARG A 380 8.93 0.30 -11.69
C ARG A 380 8.44 0.54 -10.27
N LYS A 381 9.33 0.72 -9.29
CA LYS A 381 8.96 1.05 -7.91
C LYS A 381 8.19 2.36 -7.82
N LYS A 382 8.58 3.38 -8.59
CA LYS A 382 7.85 4.65 -8.66
C LYS A 382 6.46 4.50 -9.29
N MET A 383 6.26 3.59 -10.24
CA MET A 383 4.94 3.32 -10.81
C MET A 383 4.02 2.59 -9.83
N VAL A 384 4.58 1.77 -8.95
CA VAL A 384 3.83 1.05 -7.90
C VAL A 384 3.57 1.95 -6.68
N GLY A 385 4.52 2.82 -6.31
CA GLY A 385 4.35 3.82 -5.26
C GLY A 385 3.46 4.97 -5.73
N GLY A 386 2.42 5.31 -4.95
CA GLY A 386 1.51 6.41 -5.26
C GLY A 386 2.17 7.80 -5.29
N GLU A 387 1.39 8.83 -5.67
CA GLU A 387 1.81 10.24 -5.62
C GLU A 387 2.14 10.70 -4.19
N GLY A 388 2.83 11.85 -4.08
CA GLY A 388 3.53 12.35 -2.90
C GLY A 388 2.85 12.11 -1.54
N LYS A 389 3.66 11.72 -0.56
CA LYS A 389 3.22 11.40 0.80
C LYS A 389 2.60 12.63 1.46
N GLY A 390 1.32 12.57 1.77
CA GLY A 390 0.67 13.58 2.62
C GLY A 390 1.31 13.63 4.02
N GLU A 391 1.09 14.71 4.75
CA GLU A 391 1.70 14.96 6.07
C GLU A 391 1.36 13.88 7.12
N LEU A 392 0.24 13.18 6.94
CA LEU A 392 -0.24 12.09 7.78
C LEU A 392 -0.24 10.73 7.05
N ASN A 393 0.62 10.57 6.04
CA ASN A 393 0.70 9.35 5.24
C ASN A 393 0.84 8.10 6.12
N ASN A 394 -0.04 7.11 5.90
CA ASN A 394 -0.12 5.84 6.65
C ASN A 394 -0.42 5.98 8.15
N ARG A 395 -0.78 7.17 8.63
CA ARG A 395 -1.33 7.33 9.98
C ARG A 395 -2.74 6.78 10.02
N ILE A 396 -3.09 6.07 11.08
CA ILE A 396 -4.42 5.54 11.32
C ILE A 396 -5.16 6.50 12.25
N ALA A 397 -6.27 7.06 11.78
CA ALA A 397 -7.13 7.96 12.53
C ALA A 397 -8.51 7.36 12.77
N ILE A 398 -9.11 7.68 13.92
CA ILE A 398 -10.54 7.49 14.16
C ILE A 398 -11.16 8.82 14.56
N VAL A 399 -12.28 9.18 13.90
CA VAL A 399 -12.99 10.43 14.12
C VAL A 399 -14.41 10.12 14.58
N THR A 400 -14.82 10.63 15.74
CA THR A 400 -16.20 10.47 16.23
C THR A 400 -17.11 11.58 15.69
N GLY A 401 -18.39 11.28 15.50
CA GLY A 401 -19.32 12.24 14.87
C GLY A 401 -19.00 12.49 13.40
N ALA A 402 -18.29 11.56 12.74
CA ALA A 402 -17.78 11.71 11.38
C ALA A 402 -18.87 11.73 10.30
N GLY A 403 -20.11 11.40 10.66
CA GLY A 403 -21.24 11.36 9.74
C GLY A 403 -21.77 12.74 9.36
N SER A 404 -21.40 13.83 10.03
CA SER A 404 -21.90 15.18 9.70
C SER A 404 -21.04 16.32 10.23
N GLY A 405 -21.31 17.55 9.77
CA GLY A 405 -20.75 18.79 10.32
C GLY A 405 -19.21 18.81 10.44
N LEU A 406 -18.72 19.20 11.62
CA LEU A 406 -17.28 19.32 11.88
C LEU A 406 -16.57 17.96 11.91
N GLY A 407 -17.19 16.91 12.47
CA GLY A 407 -16.60 15.56 12.44
C GLY A 407 -16.37 15.07 11.02
N ARG A 408 -17.34 15.29 10.11
CA ARG A 408 -17.17 15.04 8.66
C ARG A 408 -16.00 15.84 8.07
N SER A 409 -15.93 17.14 8.38
CA SER A 409 -14.90 18.03 7.85
C SER A 409 -13.50 17.61 8.31
N LEU A 410 -13.35 17.26 9.59
CA LEU A 410 -12.11 16.75 10.19
C LEU A 410 -11.67 15.45 9.53
N ALA A 411 -12.59 14.50 9.35
CA ALA A 411 -12.31 13.24 8.68
C ALA A 411 -11.83 13.42 7.23
N ILE A 412 -12.49 14.30 6.47
CA ILE A 412 -12.08 14.63 5.09
C ILE A 412 -10.69 15.27 5.09
N GLY A 413 -10.40 16.21 5.98
CA GLY A 413 -9.09 16.86 6.07
C GLY A 413 -7.95 15.89 6.42
N LEU A 414 -8.16 14.99 7.40
CA LEU A 414 -7.19 13.95 7.73
C LEU A 414 -6.93 13.01 6.55
N ALA A 415 -7.99 12.62 5.83
CA ALA A 415 -7.86 11.79 4.64
C ALA A 415 -7.13 12.53 3.50
N ARG A 416 -7.38 13.83 3.29
CA ARG A 416 -6.62 14.68 2.34
C ARG A 416 -5.14 14.74 2.69
N ALA A 417 -4.81 14.72 3.98
CA ALA A 417 -3.44 14.66 4.49
C ALA A 417 -2.80 13.25 4.40
N GLY A 418 -3.50 12.25 3.87
CA GLY A 418 -2.98 10.89 3.64
C GLY A 418 -3.22 9.91 4.79
N ALA A 419 -4.00 10.27 5.80
CA ALA A 419 -4.39 9.36 6.87
C ALA A 419 -5.41 8.33 6.39
N MET A 420 -5.40 7.16 7.02
CA MET A 420 -6.41 6.12 6.92
C MET A 420 -7.46 6.40 8.00
N VAL A 421 -8.74 6.59 7.64
CA VAL A 421 -9.73 7.20 8.55
C VAL A 421 -10.91 6.28 8.86
N GLY A 422 -11.04 5.90 10.12
CA GLY A 422 -12.24 5.29 10.70
C GLY A 422 -13.28 6.37 11.00
N LEU A 423 -14.43 6.28 10.36
CA LEU A 423 -15.55 7.23 10.47
C LEU A 423 -16.54 6.67 11.49
N ALA A 424 -16.32 6.99 12.77
CA ALA A 424 -17.12 6.49 13.89
C ALA A 424 -18.35 7.38 14.11
N ASP A 425 -19.54 6.81 13.90
CA ASP A 425 -20.80 7.53 14.13
C ASP A 425 -21.94 6.58 14.53
N VAL A 426 -22.92 7.10 15.27
CA VAL A 426 -24.17 6.37 15.52
C VAL A 426 -25.02 6.33 14.24
N ASP A 427 -24.91 7.35 13.39
CA ASP A 427 -25.50 7.42 12.06
C ASP A 427 -24.56 6.84 11.01
N VAL A 428 -24.69 5.53 10.78
CA VAL A 428 -23.86 4.79 9.81
C VAL A 428 -24.05 5.31 8.39
N ALA A 429 -25.26 5.74 8.02
CA ALA A 429 -25.54 6.28 6.69
C ALA A 429 -24.78 7.59 6.46
N GLY A 430 -24.79 8.49 7.46
CA GLY A 430 -23.98 9.71 7.42
C GLY A 430 -22.49 9.42 7.31
N ALA A 431 -21.98 8.42 8.03
CA ALA A 431 -20.57 8.01 7.94
C ALA A 431 -20.21 7.43 6.56
N GLN A 432 -21.10 6.65 5.95
CA GLN A 432 -20.94 6.13 4.58
C GLN A 432 -20.96 7.25 3.53
N GLU A 433 -21.80 8.26 3.71
CA GLU A 433 -21.82 9.45 2.85
C GLU A 433 -20.46 10.19 2.91
N THR A 434 -19.92 10.38 4.12
CA THR A 434 -18.57 10.95 4.30
C THR A 434 -17.50 10.10 3.61
N ALA A 435 -17.56 8.77 3.71
CA ALA A 435 -16.64 7.87 3.01
C ALA A 435 -16.72 8.06 1.49
N ALA A 436 -17.92 8.15 0.93
CA ALA A 436 -18.14 8.37 -0.50
C ALA A 436 -17.58 9.72 -0.96
N MET A 437 -17.71 10.79 -0.16
CA MET A 437 -17.09 12.09 -0.46
C MET A 437 -15.56 11.99 -0.53
N ILE A 438 -14.94 11.33 0.46
CA ILE A 438 -13.49 11.14 0.49
C ILE A 438 -13.03 10.35 -0.73
N LEU A 439 -13.68 9.23 -1.05
CA LEU A 439 -13.30 8.38 -2.18
C LEU A 439 -13.58 9.03 -3.54
N LYS A 440 -14.58 9.91 -3.64
CA LYS A 440 -14.84 10.72 -4.84
C LYS A 440 -13.69 11.68 -5.11
N GLU A 441 -13.14 12.33 -4.08
CA GLU A 441 -12.01 13.25 -4.23
C GLU A 441 -10.67 12.51 -4.37
N ARG A 442 -10.50 11.43 -3.61
CA ARG A 442 -9.25 10.67 -3.51
C ARG A 442 -9.56 9.16 -3.55
N PRO A 443 -9.71 8.56 -4.74
CA PRO A 443 -10.10 7.15 -4.89
C PRO A 443 -9.16 6.13 -4.25
N LYS A 444 -7.92 6.52 -3.93
CA LYS A 444 -6.90 5.65 -3.31
C LYS A 444 -6.91 5.70 -1.77
N ASN A 445 -7.64 6.65 -1.18
CA ASN A 445 -7.69 6.79 0.27
C ASN A 445 -8.34 5.59 0.94
N GLN A 446 -7.94 5.32 2.19
CA GLN A 446 -8.46 4.23 2.99
C GLN A 446 -9.42 4.80 4.02
N VAL A 447 -10.69 4.43 3.93
CA VAL A 447 -11.75 4.88 4.83
C VAL A 447 -12.65 3.72 5.22
N LYS A 448 -13.14 3.72 6.46
CA LYS A 448 -14.06 2.71 6.97
C LYS A 448 -15.15 3.37 7.80
N ALA A 449 -16.41 3.20 7.41
CA ALA A 449 -17.54 3.62 8.24
C ALA A 449 -17.73 2.60 9.38
N ILE A 450 -17.77 3.08 10.62
CA ILE A 450 -17.84 2.25 11.83
C ILE A 450 -19.02 2.73 12.66
N ARG A 451 -19.93 1.81 13.03
CA ARG A 451 -21.01 2.15 13.96
C ARG A 451 -20.42 2.33 15.35
N CYS A 452 -20.57 3.52 15.93
CA CYS A 452 -20.12 3.78 17.29
C CYS A 452 -21.07 4.70 18.05
N ASP A 453 -21.69 4.17 19.10
CA ASP A 453 -22.30 4.97 20.16
C ASP A 453 -21.23 5.25 21.23
N VAL A 454 -20.75 6.48 21.27
CA VAL A 454 -19.69 6.90 22.19
C VAL A 454 -20.10 6.81 23.67
N THR A 455 -21.39 6.72 23.98
CA THR A 455 -21.87 6.57 25.37
C THR A 455 -21.86 5.11 25.86
N SER A 456 -21.59 4.14 24.98
CA SER A 456 -21.60 2.72 25.29
C SER A 456 -20.18 2.15 25.27
N GLU A 457 -19.69 1.66 26.43
CA GLU A 457 -18.36 1.02 26.49
C GLU A 457 -18.21 -0.13 25.50
N GLN A 458 -19.26 -0.94 25.35
CA GLN A 458 -19.24 -2.07 24.43
C GLN A 458 -19.16 -1.60 22.97
N SER A 459 -19.89 -0.55 22.61
CA SER A 459 -19.84 0.01 21.26
C SER A 459 -18.48 0.63 20.96
N VAL A 460 -17.88 1.32 21.94
CA VAL A 460 -16.53 1.88 21.79
C VAL A 460 -15.51 0.77 21.59
N ARG A 461 -15.51 -0.28 22.42
CA ARG A 461 -14.59 -1.44 22.25
C ARG A 461 -14.75 -2.08 20.87
N GLY A 462 -15.98 -2.32 20.42
CA GLY A 462 -16.25 -2.86 19.09
C GLY A 462 -15.70 -2.00 17.94
N ALA A 463 -15.79 -0.67 18.06
CA ALA A 463 -15.23 0.25 17.07
C ALA A 463 -13.69 0.15 16.99
N PHE A 464 -13.02 -0.05 18.12
CA PHE A 464 -11.58 -0.28 18.16
C PHE A 464 -11.19 -1.67 17.62
N ASP A 465 -11.96 -2.71 17.93
CA ASP A 465 -11.75 -4.05 17.38
C ASP A 465 -11.85 -4.04 15.85
N GLU A 466 -12.84 -3.35 15.28
CA GLU A 466 -13.00 -3.19 13.83
C GLU A 466 -11.82 -2.43 13.17
N LEU A 467 -11.30 -1.40 13.86
CA LEU A 467 -10.17 -0.60 13.40
C LEU A 467 -8.86 -1.39 13.44
N LEU A 468 -8.57 -2.05 14.56
CA LEU A 468 -7.40 -2.90 14.75
C LEU A 468 -7.42 -4.11 13.80
N GLY A 469 -8.60 -4.71 13.64
CA GLY A 469 -8.83 -5.78 12.67
C GLY A 469 -8.52 -5.35 11.23
N GLU A 470 -8.82 -4.10 10.86
CA GLU A 470 -8.56 -3.58 9.51
C GLU A 470 -7.09 -3.19 9.29
N TRP A 471 -6.53 -2.36 10.16
CA TRP A 471 -5.25 -1.67 9.90
C TRP A 471 -4.13 -1.97 10.90
N GLY A 472 -4.45 -2.62 12.03
CA GLY A 472 -3.45 -3.13 12.99
C GLY A 472 -2.97 -2.13 14.04
N GLY A 473 -3.58 -0.96 14.18
CA GLY A 473 -3.22 0.02 15.21
C GLY A 473 -4.04 1.31 15.16
N LEU A 474 -3.64 2.31 15.95
CA LEU A 474 -4.23 3.65 15.98
C LEU A 474 -3.16 4.70 16.29
N ASP A 475 -3.12 5.79 15.53
CA ASP A 475 -2.17 6.90 15.76
C ASP A 475 -2.87 8.20 16.15
N ILE A 476 -4.12 8.40 15.72
CA ILE A 476 -4.85 9.66 15.90
C ILE A 476 -6.29 9.38 16.37
N LEU A 477 -6.67 9.89 17.53
CA LEU A 477 -8.07 10.01 17.94
C LEU A 477 -8.53 11.46 17.76
N VAL A 478 -9.64 11.67 17.06
CA VAL A 478 -10.35 12.96 17.07
C VAL A 478 -11.74 12.75 17.67
N ASN A 479 -11.90 13.20 18.90
CA ASN A 479 -13.20 13.29 19.53
C ASN A 479 -13.94 14.53 18.99
N ALA A 480 -14.98 14.31 18.18
CA ALA A 480 -15.78 15.38 17.58
C ALA A 480 -17.30 15.16 17.68
N ALA A 481 -17.76 14.03 18.25
CA ALA A 481 -19.14 13.87 18.66
C ALA A 481 -19.53 14.98 19.67
N GLY A 482 -20.78 15.42 19.65
CA GLY A 482 -21.25 16.38 20.64
C GLY A 482 -22.64 16.94 20.39
N ILE A 483 -23.30 17.34 21.46
CA ILE A 483 -24.61 17.99 21.43
C ILE A 483 -24.63 19.29 22.25
N ALA A 484 -25.53 20.19 21.90
CA ALA A 484 -25.68 21.50 22.55
C ALA A 484 -27.17 21.79 22.80
N PRO A 485 -27.79 21.24 23.86
CA PRO A 485 -29.18 21.55 24.20
C PRO A 485 -29.28 23.01 24.71
N PRO A 486 -29.97 23.93 24.00
CA PRO A 486 -30.01 25.34 24.38
C PRO A 486 -31.20 25.64 25.30
N PHE A 487 -30.94 25.85 26.60
CA PHE A 487 -31.95 26.22 27.59
C PHE A 487 -31.48 27.38 28.46
N ALA A 488 -32.41 28.22 28.91
CA ALA A 488 -32.15 29.10 30.04
C ALA A 488 -31.87 28.26 31.30
N LEU A 489 -31.10 28.79 32.25
CA LEU A 489 -30.70 28.02 33.44
C LEU A 489 -31.90 27.48 34.22
N VAL A 490 -32.93 28.31 34.40
CA VAL A 490 -34.15 27.97 35.15
C VAL A 490 -35.02 26.91 34.47
N ASP A 491 -34.85 26.73 33.15
CA ASP A 491 -35.65 25.82 32.33
C ASP A 491 -34.87 24.57 31.89
N MET A 492 -33.60 24.43 32.31
CA MET A 492 -32.72 23.36 31.85
C MET A 492 -33.20 21.99 32.37
N PRO A 493 -33.67 21.07 31.50
CA PRO A 493 -34.13 19.77 31.94
C PRO A 493 -32.94 18.90 32.37
N ALA A 494 -33.09 18.19 33.49
CA ALA A 494 -32.03 17.36 34.04
C ALA A 494 -31.62 16.20 33.12
N ASP A 495 -32.54 15.64 32.34
CA ASP A 495 -32.26 14.61 31.33
C ASP A 495 -31.38 15.17 30.20
N LYS A 496 -31.66 16.38 29.71
CA LYS A 496 -30.84 17.04 28.67
C LYS A 496 -29.46 17.42 29.19
N TRP A 497 -29.36 17.80 30.47
CA TRP A 497 -28.08 18.04 31.13
C TRP A 497 -27.24 16.76 31.18
N ARG A 498 -27.82 15.67 31.69
CA ARG A 498 -27.15 14.37 31.76
C ARG A 498 -26.73 13.86 30.39
N LEU A 499 -27.62 13.96 29.39
CA LEU A 499 -27.30 13.55 28.02
C LEU A 499 -26.11 14.34 27.44
N ALA A 500 -26.03 15.65 27.70
CA ALA A 500 -24.90 16.46 27.25
C ALA A 500 -23.58 16.04 27.92
N LEU A 501 -23.60 15.77 29.24
CA LEU A 501 -22.44 15.21 29.94
C LEU A 501 -22.03 13.86 29.36
N GLU A 502 -23.01 12.99 29.10
CA GLU A 502 -22.75 11.63 28.63
C GLU A 502 -22.12 11.61 27.24
N VAL A 503 -22.61 12.43 26.32
CA VAL A 503 -22.07 12.51 24.96
C VAL A 503 -20.74 13.28 24.92
N ASN A 504 -20.68 14.46 25.54
CA ASN A 504 -19.56 15.39 25.38
C ASN A 504 -18.38 15.10 26.32
N LEU A 505 -18.63 14.49 27.50
CA LEU A 505 -17.58 14.16 28.46
C LEU A 505 -17.36 12.65 28.57
N THR A 506 -18.38 11.89 28.98
CA THR A 506 -18.25 10.43 29.16
C THR A 506 -17.80 9.77 27.85
N GLY A 507 -18.40 10.15 26.72
CA GLY A 507 -18.01 9.63 25.41
C GLY A 507 -16.58 9.96 25.00
N TYR A 508 -16.10 11.16 25.30
CA TYR A 508 -14.71 11.56 25.02
C TYR A 508 -13.73 10.75 25.86
N PHE A 509 -14.07 10.57 27.14
CA PHE A 509 -13.32 9.74 28.07
C PHE A 509 -13.23 8.28 27.61
N LEU A 510 -14.35 7.65 27.25
CA LEU A 510 -14.36 6.26 26.82
C LEU A 510 -13.51 6.04 25.58
N MET A 511 -13.66 6.91 24.57
CA MET A 511 -12.84 6.87 23.35
C MET A 511 -11.35 7.11 23.65
N ALA A 512 -11.03 8.10 24.49
CA ALA A 512 -9.65 8.42 24.85
C ALA A 512 -8.99 7.30 25.66
N ARG A 513 -9.74 6.62 26.55
CA ARG A 513 -9.25 5.50 27.36
C ARG A 513 -8.84 4.31 26.47
N GLU A 514 -9.70 3.92 25.53
CA GLU A 514 -9.35 2.83 24.61
C GLU A 514 -8.23 3.25 23.64
N ALA A 515 -8.23 4.49 23.14
CA ALA A 515 -7.11 5.02 22.34
C ALA A 515 -5.78 4.99 23.09
N ALA A 516 -5.76 5.45 24.34
CA ALA A 516 -4.56 5.43 25.16
C ALA A 516 -4.05 4.00 25.36
N ARG A 517 -4.91 3.03 25.67
CA ARG A 517 -4.52 1.61 25.79
C ARG A 517 -3.87 1.09 24.51
N THR A 518 -4.47 1.35 23.35
CA THR A 518 -3.90 0.95 22.05
C THR A 518 -2.56 1.63 21.78
N MET A 519 -2.48 2.96 21.97
CA MET A 519 -1.29 3.77 21.70
C MET A 519 -0.11 3.41 22.64
N ILE A 520 -0.41 3.10 23.91
CA ILE A 520 0.60 2.62 24.87
C ILE A 520 1.10 1.23 24.45
N ALA A 521 0.19 0.32 24.10
CA ALA A 521 0.56 -1.04 23.70
C ALA A 521 1.42 -1.06 22.41
N GLN A 522 1.16 -0.18 21.43
CA GLN A 522 2.00 -0.06 20.24
C GLN A 522 3.34 0.63 20.52
N GLY A 523 3.44 1.50 21.53
CA GLY A 523 4.69 2.21 21.88
C GLY A 523 5.22 3.14 20.78
N MET A 524 4.33 3.69 19.94
CA MET A 524 4.67 4.55 18.79
C MET A 524 4.31 6.03 19.01
N GLY A 525 3.96 6.39 20.25
CA GLY A 525 3.29 7.63 20.58
C GLY A 525 1.88 7.71 19.99
N GLY A 526 1.36 8.93 19.86
CA GLY A 526 0.06 9.18 19.26
C GLY A 526 -0.43 10.61 19.45
N CYS A 527 -1.61 10.91 18.92
CA CYS A 527 -2.26 12.21 19.05
C CYS A 527 -3.74 12.05 19.37
N VAL A 528 -4.22 12.74 20.41
CA VAL A 528 -5.62 12.86 20.77
C VAL A 528 -6.04 14.33 20.61
N ILE A 529 -7.10 14.57 19.86
CA ILE A 529 -7.70 15.88 19.67
C ILE A 529 -9.12 15.86 20.21
N ASN A 530 -9.41 16.73 21.17
CA ASN A 530 -10.77 17.01 21.63
C ASN A 530 -11.32 18.24 20.91
N LEU A 531 -12.43 18.08 20.18
CA LEU A 531 -13.12 19.20 19.56
C LEU A 531 -14.01 19.91 20.59
N SER A 532 -13.46 20.93 21.22
CA SER A 532 -14.17 21.80 22.14
C SER A 532 -14.91 22.91 21.40
N SER A 533 -14.92 24.12 21.95
CA SER A 533 -15.57 25.30 21.40
C SER A 533 -14.97 26.53 22.05
N LYS A 534 -15.06 27.68 21.38
CA LYS A 534 -14.87 28.97 22.06
C LYS A 534 -15.74 29.10 23.32
N SER A 535 -16.88 28.39 23.40
CA SER A 535 -17.76 28.37 24.58
C SER A 535 -17.19 27.65 25.80
N GLY A 536 -16.10 26.88 25.65
CA GLY A 536 -15.34 26.36 26.77
C GLY A 536 -14.39 27.39 27.40
N LEU A 537 -14.14 28.51 26.71
CA LEU A 537 -13.31 29.62 27.17
C LEU A 537 -14.20 30.80 27.60
N ASP A 538 -15.11 31.21 26.72
CA ASP A 538 -16.06 32.30 26.96
C ASP A 538 -17.49 31.79 26.99
N ALA A 539 -18.14 31.87 28.15
CA ALA A 539 -19.46 31.31 28.38
C ALA A 539 -20.52 31.87 27.41
N SER A 540 -21.34 30.99 26.85
CA SER A 540 -22.51 31.36 26.04
C SER A 540 -23.78 31.39 26.89
N LYS A 541 -24.57 32.47 26.77
CA LYS A 541 -25.88 32.57 27.44
C LYS A 541 -26.83 31.47 26.91
N ASN A 542 -27.62 30.89 27.82
CA ASN A 542 -28.60 29.80 27.56
C ASN A 542 -27.97 28.49 27.04
N ASN A 543 -26.76 28.18 27.49
CA ASN A 543 -26.00 27.01 27.05
C ASN A 543 -25.27 26.34 28.23
N THR A 544 -25.89 26.28 29.41
CA THR A 544 -25.25 25.82 30.66
C THR A 544 -24.52 24.48 30.51
N ALA A 545 -25.20 23.46 29.97
CA ALA A 545 -24.60 22.15 29.74
C ALA A 545 -23.45 22.19 28.72
N TYR A 546 -23.61 22.96 27.65
CA TYR A 546 -22.59 23.07 26.61
C TYR A 546 -21.35 23.81 27.13
N ASN A 547 -21.51 24.91 27.86
CA ASN A 547 -20.37 25.62 28.47
C ASN A 547 -19.61 24.70 29.43
N ALA A 548 -20.33 24.00 30.32
CA ALA A 548 -19.71 23.10 31.29
C ALA A 548 -18.95 21.96 30.62
N THR A 549 -19.58 21.30 29.64
CA THR A 549 -18.96 20.19 28.90
C THR A 549 -17.77 20.66 28.06
N LYS A 550 -17.88 21.77 27.34
CA LYS A 550 -16.78 22.29 26.53
C LYS A 550 -15.59 22.76 27.37
N ALA A 551 -15.83 23.38 28.53
CA ALA A 551 -14.76 23.68 29.48
C ALA A 551 -14.13 22.40 30.07
N GLY A 552 -14.96 21.39 30.38
CA GLY A 552 -14.51 20.08 30.83
C GLY A 552 -13.60 19.38 29.82
N GLU A 553 -13.93 19.40 28.54
CA GLU A 553 -13.10 18.85 27.46
C GLU A 553 -11.70 19.49 27.38
N LEU A 554 -11.60 20.81 27.59
CA LEU A 554 -10.32 21.52 27.66
C LEU A 554 -9.49 21.04 28.86
N HIS A 555 -10.14 20.85 30.01
CA HIS A 555 -9.45 20.43 31.23
C HIS A 555 -9.05 18.94 31.17
N MET A 556 -9.90 18.08 30.60
CA MET A 556 -9.55 16.68 30.31
C MET A 556 -8.31 16.59 29.42
N ALA A 557 -8.19 17.42 28.39
CA ALA A 557 -7.01 17.43 27.53
C ALA A 557 -5.72 17.75 28.30
N ARG A 558 -5.77 18.67 29.28
CA ARG A 558 -4.62 19.00 30.15
C ARG A 558 -4.25 17.84 31.06
N GLY A 559 -5.24 17.21 31.71
CA GLY A 559 -5.02 16.04 32.56
C GLY A 559 -4.41 14.87 31.79
N TRP A 560 -5.03 14.49 30.67
CA TRP A 560 -4.54 13.39 29.84
C TRP A 560 -3.17 13.68 29.22
N ALA A 561 -2.84 14.93 28.91
CA ALA A 561 -1.50 15.30 28.46
C ALA A 561 -0.41 15.01 29.51
N LEU A 562 -0.71 15.24 30.79
CA LEU A 562 0.21 14.92 31.89
C LEU A 562 0.36 13.41 32.07
N GLU A 563 -0.75 12.66 32.00
CA GLU A 563 -0.75 11.20 32.16
C GLU A 563 -0.05 10.47 31.01
N LEU A 564 -0.36 10.87 29.78
CA LEU A 564 0.01 10.14 28.57
C LEU A 564 1.31 10.64 27.91
N GLY A 565 1.80 11.82 28.33
CA GLY A 565 3.02 12.43 27.77
C GLY A 565 4.26 11.55 27.89
N GLN A 566 4.38 10.77 28.97
CA GLN A 566 5.48 9.80 29.16
C GLN A 566 5.55 8.72 28.09
N TYR A 567 4.43 8.45 27.40
CA TYR A 567 4.33 7.47 26.31
C TYR A 567 4.46 8.13 24.92
N GLY A 568 4.79 9.43 24.85
CA GLY A 568 4.84 10.19 23.60
C GLY A 568 3.47 10.44 22.97
N ILE A 569 2.39 10.32 23.74
CA ILE A 569 1.03 10.60 23.28
C ILE A 569 0.68 12.05 23.62
N ARG A 570 0.38 12.84 22.60
CA ARG A 570 0.04 14.26 22.74
C ARG A 570 -1.46 14.42 22.80
N VAL A 571 -1.97 15.24 23.71
CA VAL A 571 -3.40 15.50 23.86
C VAL A 571 -3.64 17.00 23.77
N ASN A 572 -4.42 17.45 22.80
CA ASN A 572 -4.75 18.87 22.62
C ASN A 572 -6.25 19.05 22.38
N SER A 573 -6.72 20.29 22.51
CA SER A 573 -8.07 20.67 22.13
C SER A 573 -8.06 21.67 20.99
N ILE A 574 -9.08 21.64 20.15
CA ILE A 574 -9.39 22.71 19.21
C ILE A 574 -10.67 23.40 19.70
N ALA A 575 -10.68 24.72 19.73
CA ALA A 575 -11.82 25.53 20.11
C ALA A 575 -12.30 26.35 18.89
N PRO A 576 -13.25 25.80 18.09
CA PRO A 576 -13.81 26.52 16.95
C PRO A 576 -14.65 27.72 17.35
N GLY A 577 -14.72 28.70 16.45
CA GLY A 577 -15.78 29.70 16.42
C GLY A 577 -17.08 29.15 15.81
N ASN A 578 -17.91 30.06 15.29
CA ASN A 578 -19.18 29.65 14.67
C ASN A 578 -18.93 29.13 13.24
N VAL A 579 -19.17 27.84 13.03
CA VAL A 579 -19.14 27.20 11.71
C VAL A 579 -20.58 26.91 11.28
N PHE A 580 -21.04 27.59 10.24
CA PHE A 580 -22.43 27.52 9.77
C PHE A 580 -22.64 26.40 8.75
N GLU A 581 -21.67 26.20 7.86
CA GLU A 581 -21.69 25.17 6.83
C GLU A 581 -21.91 23.76 7.42
N GLY A 582 -22.96 23.07 6.96
CA GLY A 582 -23.26 21.68 7.34
C GLY A 582 -23.54 21.47 8.83
N SER A 583 -23.75 22.53 9.61
CA SER A 583 -23.93 22.45 11.06
C SER A 583 -25.35 22.04 11.46
N LYS A 584 -25.46 21.01 12.31
CA LYS A 584 -26.73 20.63 12.94
C LYS A 584 -27.19 21.62 14.02
N ILE A 585 -26.24 22.37 14.61
CA ILE A 585 -26.51 23.39 15.63
C ILE A 585 -27.06 24.66 14.98
N TRP A 586 -26.42 25.13 13.90
CA TRP A 586 -26.87 26.30 13.13
C TRP A 586 -27.95 25.95 12.10
N ASN A 587 -28.96 25.21 12.53
CA ASN A 587 -30.10 24.87 11.69
C ASN A 587 -31.04 26.09 11.48
N PRO A 588 -31.95 26.06 10.48
CA PRO A 588 -32.82 27.19 10.18
C PRO A 588 -33.66 27.68 11.36
N GLU A 589 -34.07 26.79 12.27
CA GLU A 589 -34.88 27.17 13.43
C GLU A 589 -34.06 27.93 14.47
N TYR A 590 -32.84 27.46 14.75
CA TYR A 590 -31.92 28.16 15.64
C TYR A 590 -31.49 29.53 15.06
N ILE A 591 -31.33 29.64 13.74
CA ILE A 591 -31.09 30.92 13.07
C ILE A 591 -32.23 31.91 13.36
N LYS A 592 -33.51 31.49 13.29
CA LYS A 592 -34.66 32.36 13.64
C LYS A 592 -34.64 32.78 15.10
N VAL A 593 -34.28 31.87 16.03
CA VAL A 593 -34.15 32.19 17.45
C VAL A 593 -33.05 33.24 17.67
N CYS A 594 -31.90 33.08 17.02
CA CYS A 594 -30.82 34.07 17.05
C CYS A 594 -31.23 35.41 16.43
N ALA A 595 -31.96 35.40 15.31
CA ALA A 595 -32.46 36.60 14.64
C ALA A 595 -33.36 37.40 15.59
N LYS A 596 -34.37 36.74 16.17
CA LYS A 596 -35.30 37.34 17.16
C LYS A 596 -34.56 37.88 18.38
N LYS A 597 -33.57 37.13 18.89
CA LYS A 597 -32.77 37.55 20.06
C LYS A 597 -31.93 38.80 19.81
N ASN A 598 -31.41 38.99 18.60
CA ASN A 598 -30.55 40.12 18.26
C ASN A 598 -31.32 41.25 17.54
N GLY A 599 -32.63 41.12 17.32
CA GLY A 599 -33.44 42.13 16.64
C GLY A 599 -33.08 42.32 15.16
N ILE A 600 -32.62 41.26 14.49
CA ILE A 600 -32.18 41.26 13.08
C ILE A 600 -32.99 40.24 12.28
N LYS A 601 -32.88 40.28 10.95
CA LYS A 601 -33.51 39.28 10.07
C LYS A 601 -32.69 37.98 10.03
N PRO A 602 -33.31 36.80 9.76
CA PRO A 602 -32.60 35.52 9.66
C PRO A 602 -31.39 35.53 8.72
N GLU A 603 -31.50 36.20 7.57
CA GLU A 603 -30.43 36.34 6.57
C GLU A 603 -29.23 37.18 7.07
N GLU A 604 -29.44 38.03 8.08
CA GLU A 604 -28.40 38.88 8.65
C GLU A 604 -27.62 38.18 9.78
N VAL A 605 -28.09 37.02 10.26
CA VAL A 605 -27.48 36.31 11.40
C VAL A 605 -26.04 35.92 11.12
N ILE A 606 -25.77 35.32 9.95
CA ILE A 606 -24.40 34.91 9.59
C ILE A 606 -23.47 36.14 9.49
N PRO A 607 -23.78 37.18 8.68
CA PRO A 607 -22.99 38.42 8.66
C PRO A 607 -22.79 39.06 10.04
N PHE A 608 -23.83 39.07 10.88
CA PHE A 608 -23.76 39.62 12.24
C PHE A 608 -22.73 38.90 13.10
N TYR A 609 -22.69 37.57 13.08
CA TYR A 609 -21.71 36.81 13.84
C TYR A 609 -20.30 36.89 13.24
N VAL A 610 -20.17 36.96 11.91
CA VAL A 610 -18.88 37.17 11.23
C VAL A 610 -18.28 38.53 11.61
N ASN A 611 -19.10 39.59 11.70
CA ASN A 611 -18.65 40.92 12.09
C ASN A 611 -18.15 41.03 13.54
N LYS A 612 -18.37 40.02 14.37
CA LYS A 612 -17.83 39.94 15.74
C LYS A 612 -16.42 39.37 15.80
N THR A 613 -15.87 38.85 14.70
CA THR A 613 -14.53 38.26 14.65
C THR A 613 -13.52 39.30 14.15
N ALA A 614 -12.27 39.22 14.61
CA ALA A 614 -11.22 40.18 14.23
C ALA A 614 -10.91 40.13 12.72
N LEU A 615 -10.91 38.92 12.13
CA LEU A 615 -10.65 38.75 10.70
C LEU A 615 -11.88 39.04 9.81
N ARG A 616 -13.07 39.22 10.41
CA ARG A 616 -14.36 39.39 9.68
C ARG A 616 -14.55 38.35 8.59
N ARG A 617 -14.10 37.13 8.86
CA ARG A 617 -14.10 35.99 7.96
C ARG A 617 -15.02 34.90 8.51
N GLU A 618 -15.78 34.29 7.61
CA GLU A 618 -16.55 33.10 7.94
C GLU A 618 -15.62 31.90 8.12
N ILE A 619 -15.80 31.15 9.19
CA ILE A 619 -15.02 29.95 9.50
C ILE A 619 -15.68 28.76 8.82
N LYS A 620 -14.91 28.00 8.06
CA LYS A 620 -15.34 26.80 7.34
C LYS A 620 -14.88 25.53 8.06
N GLY A 621 -15.51 24.41 7.76
CA GLY A 621 -15.10 23.12 8.28
C GLY A 621 -13.63 22.79 7.95
N GLN A 622 -13.16 23.21 6.77
CA GLN A 622 -11.77 23.04 6.36
C GLN A 622 -10.78 23.78 7.27
N ASP A 623 -11.09 24.99 7.74
CA ASP A 623 -10.19 25.76 8.61
C ASP A 623 -9.92 24.99 9.93
N ILE A 624 -10.95 24.31 10.45
CA ILE A 624 -10.84 23.45 11.65
C ILE A 624 -10.10 22.16 11.33
N ALA A 625 -10.30 21.60 10.14
CA ALA A 625 -9.60 20.41 9.69
C ALA A 625 -8.09 20.66 9.52
N ASP A 626 -7.69 21.81 8.98
CA ASP A 626 -6.29 22.19 8.82
C ASP A 626 -5.58 22.34 10.18
N ALA A 627 -6.28 22.94 11.16
CA ALA A 627 -5.80 23.02 12.54
C ALA A 627 -5.58 21.63 13.16
N ALA A 628 -6.51 20.68 12.91
CA ALA A 628 -6.37 19.30 13.37
C ALA A 628 -5.21 18.57 12.69
N VAL A 629 -5.07 18.69 11.36
CA VAL A 629 -3.95 18.10 10.61
C VAL A 629 -2.60 18.59 11.16
N PHE A 630 -2.47 19.90 11.39
CA PHE A 630 -1.27 20.47 12.00
C PHE A 630 -0.99 19.84 13.37
N LEU A 631 -1.97 19.82 14.28
CA LEU A 631 -1.79 19.24 15.62
C LEU A 631 -1.52 17.73 15.59
N CYS A 632 -2.04 17.00 14.61
CA CYS A 632 -1.77 15.57 14.43
C CYS A 632 -0.39 15.28 13.82
N SER A 633 0.21 16.25 13.12
CA SER A 633 1.50 16.09 12.44
C SER A 633 2.71 16.11 13.39
N ASP A 634 3.87 15.68 12.86
CA ASP A 634 5.15 15.76 13.57
C ASP A 634 5.66 17.22 13.74
N ARG A 635 5.04 18.20 13.08
CA ARG A 635 5.32 19.63 13.29
C ARG A 635 4.84 20.11 14.66
N ALA A 636 3.84 19.44 15.23
CA ALA A 636 3.31 19.72 16.56
C ALA A 636 3.91 18.79 17.64
N ARG A 637 5.06 18.15 17.39
CA ARG A 637 5.66 17.16 18.31
C ARG A 637 5.97 17.67 19.72
N THR A 638 6.10 18.98 19.90
CA THR A 638 6.32 19.63 21.21
C THR A 638 5.08 20.33 21.77
N ILE A 639 3.88 20.08 21.20
CA ILE A 639 2.62 20.72 21.60
C ILE A 639 1.70 19.67 22.21
N THR A 640 1.45 19.78 23.52
CA THR A 640 0.51 18.94 24.29
C THR A 640 -0.12 19.76 25.42
N GLY A 641 -1.33 19.38 25.84
CA GLY A 641 -2.14 20.07 26.86
C GLY A 641 -2.71 21.42 26.42
N GLN A 642 -2.56 21.79 25.13
CA GLN A 642 -2.90 23.11 24.63
C GLN A 642 -4.31 23.17 24.05
N THR A 643 -4.86 24.39 23.99
CA THR A 643 -6.10 24.71 23.28
C THR A 643 -5.77 25.61 22.10
N LEU A 644 -5.96 25.09 20.89
CA LEU A 644 -5.83 25.89 19.67
C LEU A 644 -7.18 26.54 19.34
N VAL A 645 -7.26 27.85 19.51
CA VAL A 645 -8.46 28.63 19.18
C VAL A 645 -8.50 28.90 17.68
N ALA A 646 -9.55 28.43 17.01
CA ALA A 646 -9.75 28.57 15.57
C ALA A 646 -11.09 29.28 15.31
N ASP A 647 -11.14 30.57 15.64
CA ASP A 647 -12.40 31.34 15.69
C ASP A 647 -12.34 32.70 14.98
N SER A 648 -11.35 32.90 14.11
CA SER A 648 -11.10 34.18 13.42
C SER A 648 -10.79 35.35 14.37
N GLY A 649 -10.22 35.07 15.55
CA GLY A 649 -9.76 36.07 16.51
C GLY A 649 -10.89 36.65 17.36
N GLN A 650 -11.90 35.84 17.66
CA GLN A 650 -13.00 36.26 18.54
C GLN A 650 -12.60 36.13 20.02
N VAL A 651 -11.91 35.05 20.39
CA VAL A 651 -11.39 34.79 21.73
C VAL A 651 -9.86 34.77 21.68
N MET A 652 -9.21 35.48 22.60
CA MET A 652 -7.76 35.50 22.74
C MET A 652 -7.39 34.89 24.09
N VAL A 653 -6.77 33.71 24.07
CA VAL A 653 -6.25 33.06 25.27
C VAL A 653 -4.96 33.77 25.71
N ARG A 654 -4.84 34.08 27.00
CA ARG A 654 -3.68 34.72 27.62
C ARG A 654 -2.96 33.74 28.54
#